data_AF-A0A3C1SKC3-F1
#
_entry.id   AF-A0A3C1SKC3-F1
#
_cell.length_a   1.000
_cell.length_b   1.000
_cell.length_c   1.000
_cell.angle_alpha   90.00
_cell.angle_beta   90.00
_cell.angle_gamma   90.00
#
_symmetry.space_group_name_H-M   'P 1'
#
loop_
_entity.id
_entity.type
_entity.pdbx_description
1 polymer ?
#
loop_
_entity_poly.entity_id
_entity_poly.type
_entity_poly.pdbx_seq_one_letter_code
_entity_poly.pdbx_strand_id
1 'polypeptide(L)'
;YNCGICKFTGGTFKGNQATSGGGGIHSSGSLYISGTATIGGTSANGNSLTDTDAGNGGGLFCSGATRFGYTYDGTTESAAAWSGSVSSNSAAFGGGIYQSAGSLKFSSSVTGSIGGSGKANTASVSGGGIYSKVAVTLEAGTISYNTAESSGGGLAVNGSGAVTISGGTISHNTAKTGGGLNLTGAALYMSAGTISSNEATNQGGGIATNGNVFIYDTATIGGTASSAANKATGSAYGQGGGIFASNASGTVYLGYKTASSASEWTGSISGNSAYNSGGGIYCAGTIKMDTGTIGGSSTKANSAKQGGGIYSGGTLEITGGTISYNTAENYGGGIYSGNSSGDTMIMTAGAVKANSAVNSGGGIYIAYGCAYISGTATIGGTSSTDGNKTTGTSGQGGGATVCETPGCCLYLGYDSSAAVKAWTGSVSYNSSVKGGGVYNRGALYIANGSTTVGSGAIANNTASTAGGAVYLDYQSAKINIGGSARIPAGSDGKHDVYLEITCIGESPIIFTSALTAAGSVHLTIPDSFTPTATGKDLITSTAVTGANFNSSVAKFCVGKQRSTYQTSITVTTNTGTALAKLVRDSSYVSTGNVTLPGTAITTPRTSGVFIAGRTFKLPKILACDHECTQGEYEMYCNYATAPTSSLGKGTDYPAYRVCWYDAIMYCNFRSIAEGLTPVYSVNGKTNPTEWGSLLGNATTGYHVSTACDWDVTITYTNNGWRLPYEAEWEYLARDGNLTNSGQFLYSGSDNLNDVAWNGNNAGGTTHEVKTKNATPTLKMYDMAGNVWEWCNDWHTDTITSGIGFTGPASGTVRQARNNGYAHINFLEYRGDGSAPTTRNADLGFRVVRTVVE
;
A
#
# COMPACT_ATOMS: atom_id res chain seq x y z
N TYR A 1 -39.71 -47.50 -25.30
CA TYR A 1 -40.40 -46.41 -26.02
C TYR A 1 -41.81 -46.06 -25.51
N ASN A 2 -42.46 -46.79 -24.58
CA ASN A 2 -43.70 -46.29 -23.93
C ASN A 2 -43.96 -46.94 -22.55
N CYS A 3 -43.01 -46.83 -21.62
CA CYS A 3 -43.29 -47.17 -20.22
C CYS A 3 -43.72 -45.89 -19.50
N GLY A 4 -44.98 -45.78 -19.09
CA GLY A 4 -45.47 -44.57 -18.40
C GLY A 4 -44.68 -44.28 -17.12
N ILE A 5 -44.44 -45.30 -16.29
CA ILE A 5 -43.70 -45.21 -15.02
C ILE A 5 -42.94 -46.52 -14.75
N CYS A 6 -41.65 -46.42 -14.44
CA CYS A 6 -40.81 -47.53 -13.99
C CYS A 6 -40.36 -47.32 -12.54
N LYS A 7 -40.39 -48.39 -11.72
CA LYS A 7 -40.04 -48.35 -10.30
C LYS A 7 -38.99 -49.41 -9.97
N PHE A 8 -37.90 -49.02 -9.33
CA PHE A 8 -36.85 -49.91 -8.85
C PHE A 8 -36.64 -49.70 -7.35
N THR A 9 -36.80 -50.75 -6.56
CA THR A 9 -36.63 -50.72 -5.09
C THR A 9 -35.39 -51.49 -4.62
N GLY A 10 -34.71 -52.20 -5.54
CA GLY A 10 -33.54 -53.03 -5.28
C GLY A 10 -32.96 -53.62 -6.57
N GLY A 11 -31.89 -54.40 -6.45
CA GLY A 11 -31.22 -55.07 -7.58
C GLY A 11 -30.00 -54.32 -8.13
N THR A 12 -29.29 -54.97 -9.06
CA THR A 12 -28.02 -54.46 -9.63
C THR A 12 -28.03 -54.54 -11.14
N PHE A 13 -27.79 -53.42 -11.81
CA PHE A 13 -27.51 -53.35 -13.25
C PHE A 13 -26.01 -53.15 -13.45
N LYS A 14 -25.29 -54.14 -14.01
CA LYS A 14 -23.83 -54.09 -14.13
C LYS A 14 -23.28 -54.80 -15.36
N GLY A 15 -22.23 -54.24 -15.96
CA GLY A 15 -21.49 -54.85 -17.07
C GLY A 15 -22.12 -54.65 -18.46
N ASN A 16 -23.19 -53.86 -18.55
CA ASN A 16 -23.92 -53.65 -19.79
C ASN A 16 -23.20 -52.65 -20.71
N GLN A 17 -23.23 -52.91 -22.02
CA GLN A 17 -22.74 -51.98 -23.03
C GLN A 17 -23.84 -51.70 -24.05
N ALA A 18 -24.12 -50.42 -24.30
CA ALA A 18 -25.10 -49.99 -25.28
C ALA A 18 -24.43 -49.16 -26.38
N THR A 19 -24.89 -49.35 -27.62
CA THR A 19 -24.49 -48.57 -28.80
C THR A 19 -25.36 -47.33 -29.03
N SER A 20 -26.55 -47.29 -28.38
CA SER A 20 -27.42 -46.12 -28.20
C SER A 20 -27.43 -45.74 -26.70
N GLY A 21 -28.02 -44.61 -26.32
CA GLY A 21 -27.97 -44.09 -24.95
C GLY A 21 -28.53 -45.04 -23.87
N GLY A 22 -28.07 -44.87 -22.63
CA GLY A 22 -28.52 -45.63 -21.45
C GLY A 22 -27.82 -46.98 -21.30
N GLY A 23 -26.52 -46.97 -21.01
CA GLY A 23 -25.69 -48.19 -20.93
C GLY A 23 -26.24 -49.23 -19.95
N GLY A 24 -26.80 -48.80 -18.82
CA GLY A 24 -27.53 -49.66 -17.88
C GLY A 24 -29.05 -49.62 -18.07
N ILE A 25 -29.63 -48.41 -18.02
CA ILE A 25 -31.07 -48.17 -18.13
C ILE A 25 -31.33 -47.07 -19.15
N HIS A 26 -32.25 -47.31 -20.08
CA HIS A 26 -32.83 -46.28 -20.95
C HIS A 26 -34.34 -46.23 -20.71
N SER A 27 -34.86 -45.11 -20.19
CA SER A 27 -36.30 -44.89 -19.97
C SER A 27 -36.83 -43.69 -20.75
N SER A 28 -37.93 -43.89 -21.48
CA SER A 28 -38.67 -42.79 -22.12
C SER A 28 -39.74 -42.16 -21.21
N GLY A 29 -40.05 -42.78 -20.06
CA GLY A 29 -41.01 -42.29 -19.09
C GLY A 29 -40.42 -42.14 -17.69
N SER A 30 -41.26 -41.84 -16.70
CA SER A 30 -40.78 -41.47 -15.36
C SER A 30 -40.19 -42.66 -14.61
N LEU A 31 -39.11 -42.41 -13.89
CA LEU A 31 -38.27 -43.40 -13.23
C LEU A 31 -38.16 -43.10 -11.74
N TYR A 32 -38.63 -44.03 -10.89
CA TYR A 32 -38.56 -43.95 -9.44
C TYR A 32 -37.59 -44.99 -8.91
N ILE A 33 -36.57 -44.54 -8.19
CA ILE A 33 -35.49 -45.37 -7.66
C ILE A 33 -35.46 -45.21 -6.13
N SER A 34 -35.62 -46.32 -5.42
CA SER A 34 -35.64 -46.38 -3.94
C SER A 34 -34.97 -47.66 -3.45
N GLY A 35 -34.91 -47.84 -2.13
CA GLY A 35 -34.26 -48.95 -1.46
C GLY A 35 -32.77 -49.06 -1.80
N THR A 36 -32.32 -50.23 -2.25
CA THR A 36 -30.89 -50.55 -2.40
C THR A 36 -30.43 -50.67 -3.85
N ALA A 37 -31.24 -50.23 -4.82
CA ALA A 37 -30.95 -50.39 -6.24
C ALA A 37 -29.61 -49.75 -6.64
N THR A 38 -28.76 -50.52 -7.34
CA THR A 38 -27.43 -50.08 -7.82
C THR A 38 -27.30 -50.21 -9.34
N ILE A 39 -26.58 -49.28 -9.95
CA ILE A 39 -26.27 -49.24 -11.39
C ILE A 39 -24.78 -48.98 -11.53
N GLY A 40 -24.00 -49.90 -12.10
CA GLY A 40 -22.58 -49.62 -12.24
C GLY A 40 -21.76 -50.56 -13.09
N GLY A 41 -20.65 -50.07 -13.63
CA GLY A 41 -19.82 -50.85 -14.57
C GLY A 41 -20.47 -50.98 -15.95
N THR A 42 -21.31 -50.01 -16.34
CA THR A 42 -22.00 -50.00 -17.64
C THR A 42 -21.50 -48.86 -18.52
N SER A 43 -21.57 -49.00 -19.85
CA SER A 43 -21.08 -47.97 -20.77
C SER A 43 -22.03 -47.74 -21.95
N ALA A 44 -22.13 -46.49 -22.40
CA ALA A 44 -22.79 -46.12 -23.65
C ALA A 44 -21.74 -45.57 -24.63
N ASN A 45 -21.33 -46.40 -25.60
CA ASN A 45 -20.30 -46.07 -26.58
C ASN A 45 -20.99 -45.92 -27.93
N GLY A 46 -21.42 -44.69 -28.25
CA GLY A 46 -22.19 -44.38 -29.45
C GLY A 46 -21.49 -44.84 -30.73
N ASN A 47 -22.18 -45.64 -31.55
CA ASN A 47 -21.70 -46.06 -32.87
C ASN A 47 -22.75 -45.84 -33.98
N SER A 48 -23.77 -45.01 -33.71
CA SER A 48 -24.87 -44.75 -34.64
C SER A 48 -24.82 -43.32 -35.17
N LEU A 49 -24.67 -43.15 -36.49
CA LEU A 49 -24.59 -41.85 -37.16
C LEU A 49 -25.95 -41.13 -37.31
N THR A 50 -27.06 -41.78 -36.95
CA THR A 50 -28.43 -41.26 -37.15
C THR A 50 -29.21 -40.99 -35.86
N ASP A 51 -28.66 -41.37 -34.70
CA ASP A 51 -29.31 -41.23 -33.40
C ASP A 51 -28.64 -40.09 -32.60
N THR A 52 -29.39 -39.00 -32.38
CA THR A 52 -28.91 -37.84 -31.60
C THR A 52 -28.66 -38.14 -30.13
N ASP A 53 -29.18 -39.27 -29.63
CA ASP A 53 -29.00 -39.75 -28.26
C ASP A 53 -27.89 -40.81 -28.12
N ALA A 54 -27.21 -41.15 -29.23
CA ALA A 54 -26.14 -42.15 -29.23
C ALA A 54 -24.96 -41.73 -28.31
N GLY A 55 -24.55 -42.65 -27.43
CA GLY A 55 -23.40 -42.46 -26.54
C GLY A 55 -23.67 -41.63 -25.28
N ASN A 56 -24.93 -41.37 -24.92
CA ASN A 56 -25.30 -40.61 -23.73
C ASN A 56 -25.77 -41.50 -22.57
N GLY A 57 -25.51 -41.11 -21.32
CA GLY A 57 -26.04 -41.80 -20.13
C GLY A 57 -25.41 -43.17 -19.90
N GLY A 58 -24.18 -43.21 -19.39
CA GLY A 58 -23.42 -44.46 -19.27
C GLY A 58 -24.07 -45.46 -18.31
N GLY A 59 -24.61 -44.96 -17.20
CA GLY A 59 -25.48 -45.72 -16.30
C GLY A 59 -26.94 -45.62 -16.71
N LEU A 60 -27.47 -44.39 -16.77
CA LEU A 60 -28.89 -44.11 -16.91
C LEU A 60 -29.12 -43.00 -17.93
N PHE A 61 -30.05 -43.25 -18.86
CA PHE A 61 -30.62 -42.24 -19.74
C PHE A 61 -32.13 -42.16 -19.47
N CYS A 62 -32.65 -40.95 -19.25
CA CYS A 62 -34.07 -40.73 -19.03
C CYS A 62 -34.60 -39.48 -19.73
N SER A 63 -35.73 -39.62 -20.43
CA SER A 63 -36.51 -38.49 -20.99
C SER A 63 -37.81 -38.19 -20.23
N GLY A 64 -38.18 -39.01 -19.25
CA GLY A 64 -39.24 -38.71 -18.28
C GLY A 64 -38.70 -38.07 -17.00
N ALA A 65 -39.49 -38.00 -15.93
CA ALA A 65 -39.00 -37.51 -14.63
C ALA A 65 -38.18 -38.59 -13.91
N THR A 66 -37.01 -38.25 -13.38
CA THR A 66 -36.20 -39.18 -12.56
C THR A 66 -36.27 -38.78 -11.09
N ARG A 67 -36.52 -39.76 -10.22
CA ARG A 67 -36.79 -39.57 -8.79
C ARG A 67 -35.99 -40.59 -7.97
N PHE A 68 -34.93 -40.13 -7.32
CA PHE A 68 -34.17 -40.92 -6.35
C PHE A 68 -34.69 -40.66 -4.95
N GLY A 69 -34.96 -41.73 -4.21
CA GLY A 69 -35.56 -41.68 -2.88
C GLY A 69 -37.02 -41.28 -2.90
N TYR A 70 -37.78 -41.74 -3.89
CA TYR A 70 -39.23 -41.56 -3.95
C TYR A 70 -39.92 -42.85 -4.34
N THR A 71 -41.14 -43.03 -3.82
CA THR A 71 -42.11 -43.98 -4.31
C THR A 71 -43.29 -43.23 -4.92
N TYR A 72 -44.00 -43.90 -5.83
CA TYR A 72 -45.23 -43.41 -6.43
C TYR A 72 -46.26 -44.52 -6.37
N ASP A 73 -47.47 -44.27 -5.90
CA ASP A 73 -48.51 -45.29 -5.77
C ASP A 73 -49.49 -45.30 -6.96
N GLY A 74 -49.35 -44.38 -7.91
CA GLY A 74 -50.31 -44.16 -8.99
C GLY A 74 -51.08 -42.84 -8.87
N THR A 75 -51.02 -42.19 -7.71
CA THR A 75 -51.68 -40.92 -7.42
C THR A 75 -50.73 -39.91 -6.77
N THR A 76 -49.88 -40.37 -5.85
CA THR A 76 -49.10 -39.50 -4.97
C THR A 76 -47.62 -39.91 -4.98
N GLU A 77 -46.73 -38.92 -5.07
CA GLU A 77 -45.30 -39.10 -4.82
C GLU A 77 -45.02 -39.00 -3.31
N SER A 78 -44.26 -39.94 -2.76
CA SER A 78 -43.86 -39.94 -1.34
C SER A 78 -42.37 -40.16 -1.19
N ALA A 79 -41.75 -39.53 -0.20
CA ALA A 79 -40.33 -39.73 0.09
C ALA A 79 -40.06 -41.18 0.55
N ALA A 80 -38.97 -41.76 0.06
CA ALA A 80 -38.49 -43.08 0.42
C ALA A 80 -36.96 -43.07 0.52
N ALA A 81 -36.38 -43.99 1.28
CA ALA A 81 -34.93 -44.10 1.33
C ALA A 81 -34.36 -44.65 0.02
N TRP A 82 -33.24 -44.11 -0.43
CA TRP A 82 -32.37 -44.76 -1.42
C TRP A 82 -30.93 -44.73 -0.92
N SER A 83 -30.32 -45.91 -0.78
CA SER A 83 -28.97 -46.11 -0.26
C SER A 83 -28.04 -46.80 -1.27
N GLY A 84 -28.46 -46.88 -2.54
CA GLY A 84 -27.69 -47.52 -3.61
C GLY A 84 -26.64 -46.60 -4.23
N SER A 85 -26.14 -46.98 -5.42
CA SER A 85 -25.11 -46.20 -6.13
C SER A 85 -25.29 -46.23 -7.64
N VAL A 86 -24.93 -45.12 -8.31
CA VAL A 86 -24.69 -45.07 -9.77
C VAL A 86 -23.20 -44.80 -10.00
N SER A 87 -22.40 -45.81 -10.35
CA SER A 87 -20.93 -45.72 -10.27
C SER A 87 -20.20 -46.55 -11.31
N SER A 88 -18.94 -46.23 -11.65
CA SER A 88 -18.13 -46.99 -12.63
C SER A 88 -18.72 -47.00 -14.05
N ASN A 89 -19.43 -45.96 -14.46
CA ASN A 89 -20.07 -45.89 -15.78
C ASN A 89 -19.37 -44.91 -16.72
N SER A 90 -19.52 -45.09 -18.04
CA SER A 90 -18.90 -44.21 -19.04
C SER A 90 -19.82 -43.84 -20.21
N ALA A 91 -19.77 -42.58 -20.66
CA ALA A 91 -20.51 -42.04 -21.80
C ALA A 91 -19.84 -40.76 -22.37
N ALA A 92 -20.36 -40.20 -23.45
CA ALA A 92 -19.97 -38.87 -23.92
C ALA A 92 -20.52 -37.77 -23.01
N PHE A 93 -21.83 -37.82 -22.74
CA PHE A 93 -22.51 -36.94 -21.79
C PHE A 93 -23.19 -37.76 -20.71
N GLY A 94 -23.05 -37.35 -19.45
CA GLY A 94 -23.71 -38.02 -18.34
C GLY A 94 -23.11 -39.40 -18.10
N GLY A 95 -21.85 -39.45 -17.67
CA GLY A 95 -21.13 -40.71 -17.43
C GLY A 95 -21.95 -41.65 -16.52
N GLY A 96 -22.49 -41.11 -15.43
CA GLY A 96 -23.50 -41.79 -14.61
C GLY A 96 -24.91 -41.63 -15.18
N ILE A 97 -25.42 -40.38 -15.22
CA ILE A 97 -26.81 -40.06 -15.54
C ILE A 97 -26.89 -39.01 -16.66
N TYR A 98 -27.74 -39.26 -17.65
CA TYR A 98 -28.18 -38.27 -18.64
C TYR A 98 -29.69 -38.03 -18.53
N GLN A 99 -30.06 -36.79 -18.20
CA GLN A 99 -31.45 -36.35 -18.09
C GLN A 99 -31.81 -35.42 -19.26
N SER A 100 -32.61 -35.91 -20.20
CA SER A 100 -32.89 -35.19 -21.45
C SER A 100 -34.12 -34.27 -21.37
N ALA A 101 -35.15 -34.65 -20.60
CA ALA A 101 -36.38 -33.89 -20.39
C ALA A 101 -36.94 -34.12 -18.97
N GLY A 102 -38.10 -33.56 -18.63
CA GLY A 102 -38.69 -33.73 -17.29
C GLY A 102 -37.93 -33.01 -16.17
N SER A 103 -37.54 -33.74 -15.13
CA SER A 103 -36.76 -33.23 -13.98
C SER A 103 -36.01 -34.35 -13.28
N LEU A 104 -34.87 -34.04 -12.65
CA LEU A 104 -34.12 -34.96 -11.81
C LEU A 104 -34.19 -34.52 -10.35
N LYS A 105 -34.70 -35.37 -9.45
CA LYS A 105 -34.78 -35.06 -8.02
C LYS A 105 -34.21 -36.16 -7.14
N PHE A 106 -33.51 -35.76 -6.10
CA PHE A 106 -33.07 -36.60 -4.98
C PHE A 106 -33.76 -36.10 -3.71
N SER A 107 -34.51 -36.97 -3.04
CA SER A 107 -35.21 -36.59 -1.80
C SER A 107 -34.26 -36.44 -0.62
N SER A 108 -34.75 -35.78 0.44
CA SER A 108 -34.08 -35.66 1.73
C SER A 108 -33.77 -37.01 2.40
N SER A 109 -34.38 -38.10 1.95
CA SER A 109 -34.18 -39.46 2.48
C SER A 109 -33.08 -40.23 1.74
N VAL A 110 -32.41 -39.62 0.75
CA VAL A 110 -31.31 -40.23 0.00
C VAL A 110 -30.03 -40.27 0.85
N THR A 111 -29.44 -41.46 0.96
CA THR A 111 -28.08 -41.69 1.47
C THR A 111 -27.13 -42.29 0.42
N GLY A 112 -27.67 -42.66 -0.75
CA GLY A 112 -26.92 -43.21 -1.87
C GLY A 112 -26.00 -42.21 -2.58
N SER A 113 -25.22 -42.73 -3.54
CA SER A 113 -24.18 -41.96 -4.23
C SER A 113 -24.20 -42.05 -5.75
N ILE A 114 -23.78 -40.97 -6.41
CA ILE A 114 -23.39 -40.94 -7.82
C ILE A 114 -21.87 -40.86 -7.87
N GLY A 115 -21.25 -41.96 -8.27
CA GLY A 115 -19.81 -42.20 -8.19
C GLY A 115 -19.37 -42.66 -6.80
N GLY A 116 -18.05 -42.63 -6.58
CA GLY A 116 -17.40 -43.08 -5.35
C GLY A 116 -15.93 -43.41 -5.57
N SER A 117 -15.13 -43.46 -4.50
CA SER A 117 -13.70 -43.77 -4.59
C SER A 117 -13.46 -45.14 -5.24
N GLY A 118 -12.59 -45.18 -6.25
CA GLY A 118 -12.36 -46.37 -7.09
C GLY A 118 -13.54 -46.79 -7.97
N LYS A 119 -14.62 -45.99 -8.01
CA LYS A 119 -15.85 -46.27 -8.75
C LYS A 119 -16.35 -45.03 -9.51
N ALA A 120 -15.42 -44.28 -10.10
CA ALA A 120 -15.69 -43.05 -10.84
C ALA A 120 -16.64 -43.29 -12.01
N ASN A 121 -17.60 -42.39 -12.24
CA ASN A 121 -18.21 -42.27 -13.56
C ASN A 121 -17.38 -41.31 -14.43
N THR A 122 -17.27 -41.60 -15.72
CA THR A 122 -16.43 -40.85 -16.66
C THR A 122 -17.23 -40.35 -17.85
N ALA A 123 -17.02 -39.09 -18.23
CA ALA A 123 -17.60 -38.50 -19.43
C ALA A 123 -16.52 -37.94 -20.37
N SER A 124 -16.52 -38.33 -21.65
CA SER A 124 -15.57 -37.75 -22.62
C SER A 124 -15.94 -36.33 -23.04
N VAL A 125 -17.12 -35.83 -22.66
CA VAL A 125 -17.51 -34.43 -22.88
C VAL A 125 -17.93 -33.77 -21.57
N SER A 126 -19.13 -34.04 -21.05
CA SER A 126 -19.64 -33.27 -19.90
C SER A 126 -20.55 -34.07 -18.97
N GLY A 127 -20.58 -33.69 -17.70
CA GLY A 127 -21.40 -34.36 -16.69
C GLY A 127 -20.84 -35.73 -16.36
N GLY A 128 -19.66 -35.79 -15.74
CA GLY A 128 -19.03 -37.06 -15.37
C GLY A 128 -19.97 -37.92 -14.52
N GLY A 129 -20.54 -37.30 -13.48
CA GLY A 129 -21.63 -37.89 -12.70
C GLY A 129 -22.97 -37.74 -13.41
N ILE A 130 -23.38 -36.49 -13.64
CA ILE A 130 -24.71 -36.14 -14.14
C ILE A 130 -24.60 -35.09 -15.25
N TYR A 131 -25.28 -35.32 -16.36
CA TYR A 131 -25.58 -34.31 -17.37
C TYR A 131 -27.10 -34.10 -17.45
N SER A 132 -27.56 -32.86 -17.36
CA SER A 132 -28.99 -32.53 -17.44
C SER A 132 -29.26 -31.39 -18.41
N LYS A 133 -30.33 -31.52 -19.19
CA LYS A 133 -30.91 -30.41 -19.98
C LYS A 133 -32.04 -29.67 -19.25
N VAL A 134 -32.42 -30.17 -18.07
CA VAL A 134 -33.57 -29.72 -17.29
C VAL A 134 -33.20 -29.47 -15.82
N ALA A 135 -34.18 -29.04 -15.03
CA ALA A 135 -33.99 -28.75 -13.62
C ALA A 135 -33.51 -29.96 -12.81
N VAL A 136 -32.61 -29.69 -11.85
CA VAL A 136 -32.03 -30.68 -10.94
C VAL A 136 -32.26 -30.22 -9.50
N THR A 137 -32.81 -31.10 -8.65
CA THR A 137 -33.00 -30.86 -7.22
C THR A 137 -32.25 -31.90 -6.40
N LEU A 138 -31.36 -31.44 -5.51
CA LEU A 138 -30.59 -32.26 -4.58
C LEU A 138 -30.94 -31.87 -3.15
N GLU A 139 -31.78 -32.66 -2.47
CA GLU A 139 -32.11 -32.45 -1.06
C GLU A 139 -31.16 -33.22 -0.13
N ALA A 140 -30.61 -34.35 -0.58
CA ALA A 140 -29.61 -35.15 0.12
C ALA A 140 -28.83 -36.05 -0.86
N GLY A 141 -27.89 -36.85 -0.35
CA GLY A 141 -27.05 -37.76 -1.13
C GLY A 141 -25.68 -37.21 -1.50
N THR A 142 -24.88 -38.03 -2.19
CA THR A 142 -23.49 -37.69 -2.55
C THR A 142 -23.23 -37.81 -4.05
N ILE A 143 -22.61 -36.80 -4.66
CA ILE A 143 -22.07 -36.86 -6.02
C ILE A 143 -20.55 -36.73 -5.93
N SER A 144 -19.80 -37.81 -6.16
CA SER A 144 -18.36 -37.79 -5.92
C SER A 144 -17.50 -38.65 -6.81
N TYR A 145 -16.22 -38.28 -6.93
CA TYR A 145 -15.20 -39.02 -7.70
C TYR A 145 -15.53 -39.18 -9.17
N ASN A 146 -16.33 -38.27 -9.75
CA ASN A 146 -16.67 -38.34 -11.17
C ASN A 146 -15.77 -37.44 -12.01
N THR A 147 -15.52 -37.84 -13.25
CA THR A 147 -14.58 -37.15 -14.15
C THR A 147 -15.25 -36.80 -15.48
N ALA A 148 -15.07 -35.57 -15.95
CA ALA A 148 -15.46 -35.15 -17.30
C ALA A 148 -14.29 -34.47 -18.02
N GLU A 149 -14.09 -34.74 -19.32
CA GLU A 149 -12.98 -34.10 -20.05
C GLU A 149 -13.19 -32.60 -20.32
N SER A 150 -14.44 -32.14 -20.45
CA SER A 150 -14.76 -30.72 -20.71
C SER A 150 -15.38 -30.01 -19.51
N SER A 151 -16.59 -30.41 -19.07
CA SER A 151 -17.35 -29.59 -18.12
C SER A 151 -18.18 -30.39 -17.14
N GLY A 152 -18.24 -29.92 -15.88
CA GLY A 152 -19.12 -30.49 -14.84
C GLY A 152 -18.71 -31.90 -14.46
N GLY A 153 -17.64 -32.04 -13.68
CA GLY A 153 -17.16 -33.36 -13.25
C GLY A 153 -18.25 -34.10 -12.47
N GLY A 154 -18.85 -33.42 -11.49
CA GLY A 154 -20.00 -33.93 -10.75
C GLY A 154 -21.31 -33.75 -11.52
N LEU A 155 -21.65 -32.50 -11.85
CA LEU A 155 -22.91 -32.13 -12.50
C LEU A 155 -22.68 -31.07 -13.59
N ALA A 156 -23.20 -31.33 -14.79
CA ALA A 156 -23.32 -30.36 -15.86
C ALA A 156 -24.79 -30.10 -16.19
N VAL A 157 -25.21 -28.84 -16.22
CA VAL A 157 -26.55 -28.44 -16.68
C VAL A 157 -26.44 -27.50 -17.87
N ASN A 158 -27.03 -27.91 -18.99
CA ASN A 158 -27.03 -27.16 -20.24
C ASN A 158 -28.48 -26.92 -20.67
N GLY A 159 -29.02 -25.78 -20.23
CA GLY A 159 -30.42 -25.41 -20.38
C GLY A 159 -30.86 -24.38 -19.33
N SER A 160 -32.09 -23.88 -19.44
CA SER A 160 -32.66 -22.90 -18.49
C SER A 160 -33.19 -23.51 -17.19
N GLY A 161 -33.08 -24.83 -17.02
CA GLY A 161 -33.56 -25.53 -15.82
C GLY A 161 -32.74 -25.16 -14.59
N ALA A 162 -33.40 -24.63 -13.56
CA ALA A 162 -32.72 -24.24 -12.32
C ALA A 162 -32.12 -25.46 -11.59
N VAL A 163 -31.00 -25.24 -10.92
CA VAL A 163 -30.38 -26.21 -10.00
C VAL A 163 -30.69 -25.78 -8.57
N THR A 164 -31.29 -26.66 -7.79
CA THR A 164 -31.61 -26.43 -6.37
C THR A 164 -30.86 -27.44 -5.51
N ILE A 165 -30.09 -26.94 -4.55
CA ILE A 165 -29.35 -27.76 -3.58
C ILE A 165 -29.78 -27.32 -2.18
N SER A 166 -30.53 -28.19 -1.50
CA SER A 166 -30.96 -27.97 -0.12
C SER A 166 -30.36 -28.99 0.85
N GLY A 167 -29.33 -29.71 0.41
CA GLY A 167 -28.54 -30.64 1.20
C GLY A 167 -27.62 -31.50 0.33
N GLY A 168 -27.01 -32.51 0.94
CA GLY A 168 -26.09 -33.42 0.25
C GLY A 168 -24.66 -32.88 0.08
N THR A 169 -23.82 -33.67 -0.61
CA THR A 169 -22.40 -33.36 -0.82
C THR A 169 -22.00 -33.57 -2.28
N ILE A 170 -21.29 -32.62 -2.87
CA ILE A 170 -20.66 -32.75 -4.18
C ILE A 170 -19.15 -32.61 -4.00
N SER A 171 -18.40 -33.71 -4.12
CA SER A 171 -16.97 -33.67 -3.81
C SER A 171 -16.06 -34.58 -4.62
N HIS A 172 -14.77 -34.26 -4.70
CA HIS A 172 -13.76 -35.08 -5.39
C HIS A 172 -14.05 -35.29 -6.88
N ASN A 173 -14.81 -34.41 -7.51
CA ASN A 173 -15.09 -34.49 -8.94
C ASN A 173 -14.06 -33.67 -9.73
N THR A 174 -13.76 -34.10 -10.96
CA THR A 174 -12.73 -33.49 -11.80
C THR A 174 -13.28 -33.13 -13.18
N ALA A 175 -13.00 -31.92 -13.66
CA ALA A 175 -13.25 -31.54 -15.04
C ALA A 175 -12.25 -30.50 -15.54
N LYS A 176 -12.36 -30.09 -16.82
CA LYS A 176 -11.66 -28.90 -17.29
C LYS A 176 -12.31 -27.62 -16.75
N THR A 177 -13.64 -27.52 -16.79
CA THR A 177 -14.38 -26.36 -16.25
C THR A 177 -15.50 -26.83 -15.32
N GLY A 178 -15.59 -26.29 -14.11
CA GLY A 178 -16.63 -26.70 -13.15
C GLY A 178 -16.34 -28.10 -12.62
N GLY A 179 -15.33 -28.26 -11.76
CA GLY A 179 -14.96 -29.56 -11.21
C GLY A 179 -16.15 -30.24 -10.53
N GLY A 180 -16.82 -29.50 -9.65
CA GLY A 180 -18.09 -29.92 -9.06
C GLY A 180 -19.26 -29.72 -10.03
N LEU A 181 -19.56 -28.46 -10.36
CA LEU A 181 -20.71 -28.05 -11.15
C LEU A 181 -20.30 -27.17 -12.34
N ASN A 182 -20.93 -27.40 -13.49
CA ASN A 182 -20.92 -26.47 -14.62
C ASN A 182 -22.35 -26.14 -15.05
N LEU A 183 -22.72 -24.86 -15.04
CA LEU A 183 -24.06 -24.37 -15.33
C LEU A 183 -24.04 -23.41 -16.51
N THR A 184 -24.69 -23.81 -17.61
CA THR A 184 -24.83 -23.00 -18.82
C THR A 184 -26.30 -22.58 -18.97
N GLY A 185 -26.62 -21.34 -18.57
CA GLY A 185 -27.94 -20.72 -18.63
C GLY A 185 -28.82 -20.96 -17.40
N ALA A 186 -28.45 -21.90 -16.54
CA ALA A 186 -29.20 -22.26 -15.33
C ALA A 186 -28.85 -21.35 -14.14
N ALA A 187 -29.86 -20.99 -13.36
CA ALA A 187 -29.65 -20.39 -12.04
C ALA A 187 -29.38 -21.47 -10.99
N LEU A 188 -28.50 -21.19 -10.04
CA LEU A 188 -28.22 -22.03 -8.87
C LEU A 188 -28.87 -21.43 -7.62
N TYR A 189 -29.63 -22.25 -6.89
CA TYR A 189 -30.14 -21.95 -5.56
C TYR A 189 -29.57 -22.96 -4.58
N MET A 190 -28.77 -22.50 -3.62
CA MET A 190 -28.14 -23.35 -2.61
C MET A 190 -28.46 -22.83 -1.21
N SER A 191 -29.32 -23.56 -0.49
CA SER A 191 -29.70 -23.25 0.90
C SER A 191 -28.94 -24.08 1.93
N ALA A 192 -28.44 -25.24 1.54
CA ALA A 192 -27.62 -26.10 2.39
C ALA A 192 -26.74 -27.01 1.52
N GLY A 193 -26.06 -27.96 2.17
CA GLY A 193 -25.15 -28.89 1.51
C GLY A 193 -23.75 -28.34 1.33
N THR A 194 -22.85 -29.19 0.83
CA THR A 194 -21.42 -28.93 0.73
C THR A 194 -20.88 -29.22 -0.66
N ILE A 195 -20.17 -28.27 -1.26
CA ILE A 195 -19.38 -28.47 -2.49
C ILE A 195 -17.91 -28.34 -2.13
N SER A 196 -17.14 -29.42 -2.11
CA SER A 196 -15.75 -29.43 -1.60
C SER A 196 -14.84 -30.42 -2.33
N SER A 197 -13.52 -30.28 -2.21
CA SER A 197 -12.55 -31.20 -2.82
C SER A 197 -12.65 -31.40 -4.34
N ASN A 198 -13.34 -30.52 -5.09
CA ASN A 198 -13.47 -30.66 -6.53
C ASN A 198 -12.32 -29.97 -7.27
N GLU A 199 -11.96 -30.45 -8.46
CA GLU A 199 -10.84 -29.92 -9.23
C GLU A 199 -11.24 -29.57 -10.66
N ALA A 200 -10.91 -28.35 -11.07
CA ALA A 200 -11.00 -27.89 -12.44
C ALA A 200 -9.59 -27.58 -12.97
N THR A 201 -9.21 -28.15 -14.13
CA THR A 201 -7.92 -27.85 -14.75
C THR A 201 -7.88 -26.49 -15.46
N ASN A 202 -9.03 -25.82 -15.62
CA ASN A 202 -9.14 -24.43 -16.05
C ASN A 202 -9.85 -23.56 -15.01
N GLN A 203 -11.19 -23.58 -14.95
CA GLN A 203 -11.99 -22.57 -14.23
C GLN A 203 -13.06 -23.20 -13.36
N GLY A 204 -13.37 -22.59 -12.21
CA GLY A 204 -14.47 -23.03 -11.35
C GLY A 204 -14.18 -24.38 -10.70
N GLY A 205 -13.28 -24.43 -9.73
CA GLY A 205 -12.95 -25.69 -9.04
C GLY A 205 -14.20 -26.35 -8.46
N GLY A 206 -15.00 -25.58 -7.72
CA GLY A 206 -16.29 -26.00 -7.21
C GLY A 206 -17.39 -25.80 -8.25
N ILE A 207 -17.61 -24.55 -8.65
CA ILE A 207 -18.74 -24.14 -9.50
C ILE A 207 -18.22 -23.26 -10.63
N ALA A 208 -18.61 -23.57 -11.87
CA ALA A 208 -18.50 -22.69 -13.01
C ALA A 208 -19.90 -22.37 -13.55
N THR A 209 -20.19 -21.09 -13.80
CA THR A 209 -21.53 -20.66 -14.24
C THR A 209 -21.49 -19.40 -15.10
N ASN A 210 -22.47 -19.27 -15.98
CA ASN A 210 -22.82 -18.02 -16.65
C ASN A 210 -24.21 -17.49 -16.26
N GLY A 211 -24.91 -18.18 -15.35
CA GLY A 211 -26.20 -17.79 -14.77
C GLY A 211 -26.06 -17.22 -13.36
N ASN A 212 -27.19 -16.86 -12.74
CA ASN A 212 -27.23 -16.33 -11.39
C ASN A 212 -26.97 -17.41 -10.33
N VAL A 213 -26.32 -17.02 -9.23
CA VAL A 213 -26.06 -17.90 -8.08
C VAL A 213 -26.66 -17.29 -6.83
N PHE A 214 -27.42 -18.08 -6.07
CA PHE A 214 -28.01 -17.70 -4.79
C PHE A 214 -27.50 -18.65 -3.71
N ILE A 215 -26.72 -18.14 -2.77
CA ILE A 215 -26.19 -18.88 -1.61
C ILE A 215 -26.80 -18.29 -0.34
N TYR A 216 -27.47 -19.11 0.46
CA TYR A 216 -28.14 -18.65 1.69
C TYR A 216 -28.28 -19.79 2.72
N ASP A 217 -28.89 -19.48 3.87
CA ASP A 217 -29.09 -20.37 5.02
C ASP A 217 -27.76 -21.03 5.48
N THR A 218 -27.50 -22.31 5.21
CA THR A 218 -26.33 -23.05 5.74
C THR A 218 -25.35 -23.54 4.65
N ALA A 219 -25.57 -23.14 3.40
CA ALA A 219 -24.79 -23.59 2.25
C ALA A 219 -23.28 -23.34 2.39
N THR A 220 -22.46 -24.35 2.06
CA THR A 220 -20.99 -24.29 2.17
C THR A 220 -20.28 -24.65 0.86
N ILE A 221 -19.33 -23.81 0.43
CA ILE A 221 -18.47 -24.07 -0.73
C ILE A 221 -17.00 -24.05 -0.29
N GLY A 222 -16.39 -25.23 -0.36
CA GLY A 222 -15.05 -25.53 0.08
C GLY A 222 -15.02 -26.35 1.35
N GLY A 223 -13.82 -26.54 1.90
CA GLY A 223 -13.53 -27.50 2.95
C GLY A 223 -13.11 -26.87 4.26
N THR A 224 -13.15 -27.65 5.34
CA THR A 224 -12.64 -27.25 6.66
C THR A 224 -11.10 -27.26 6.76
N ALA A 225 -10.42 -27.76 5.72
CA ALA A 225 -8.97 -27.83 5.58
C ALA A 225 -8.57 -27.75 4.09
N SER A 226 -7.30 -27.42 3.81
CA SER A 226 -6.73 -27.32 2.45
C SER A 226 -6.80 -28.62 1.63
N SER A 227 -6.87 -29.77 2.29
CA SER A 227 -7.09 -31.08 1.64
C SER A 227 -8.50 -31.23 1.07
N ALA A 228 -9.46 -30.43 1.55
CA ALA A 228 -10.84 -30.40 1.08
C ALA A 228 -11.15 -29.18 0.20
N ALA A 229 -10.10 -28.53 -0.34
CA ALA A 229 -10.23 -27.38 -1.21
C ALA A 229 -10.87 -27.73 -2.54
N ASN A 230 -11.79 -26.87 -3.01
CA ASN A 230 -12.04 -26.82 -4.44
C ASN A 230 -10.88 -26.08 -5.12
N LYS A 231 -10.42 -26.60 -6.26
CA LYS A 231 -9.18 -26.14 -6.91
C LYS A 231 -9.39 -25.81 -8.38
N ALA A 232 -8.96 -24.62 -8.80
CA ALA A 232 -8.78 -24.26 -10.21
C ALA A 232 -7.28 -24.20 -10.51
N THR A 233 -6.72 -25.24 -11.13
CA THR A 233 -5.26 -25.51 -11.20
C THR A 233 -4.59 -25.01 -12.49
N GLY A 234 -5.36 -24.58 -13.49
CA GLY A 234 -4.84 -24.16 -14.78
C GLY A 234 -3.93 -22.94 -14.70
N SER A 235 -2.70 -23.03 -15.20
CA SER A 235 -1.75 -21.92 -15.12
C SER A 235 -2.18 -20.68 -15.92
N ALA A 236 -2.85 -20.89 -17.06
CA ALA A 236 -3.35 -19.80 -17.91
C ALA A 236 -4.72 -19.27 -17.47
N TYR A 237 -5.60 -20.14 -16.97
CA TYR A 237 -7.03 -19.82 -16.77
C TYR A 237 -7.57 -20.13 -15.37
N GLY A 238 -6.71 -20.48 -14.41
CA GLY A 238 -7.04 -20.88 -13.05
C GLY A 238 -7.79 -19.83 -12.25
N GLN A 239 -9.10 -19.72 -12.46
CA GLN A 239 -9.94 -18.67 -11.88
C GLN A 239 -11.13 -19.30 -11.14
N GLY A 240 -11.48 -18.72 -9.99
CA GLY A 240 -12.63 -19.15 -9.18
C GLY A 240 -12.43 -20.54 -8.57
N GLY A 241 -11.65 -20.62 -7.50
CA GLY A 241 -11.42 -21.91 -6.82
C GLY A 241 -12.72 -22.49 -6.29
N GLY A 242 -13.51 -21.66 -5.58
CA GLY A 242 -14.87 -21.99 -5.18
C GLY A 242 -15.88 -21.75 -6.30
N ILE A 243 -16.04 -20.50 -6.71
CA ILE A 243 -17.01 -20.06 -7.73
C ILE A 243 -16.31 -19.28 -8.83
N PHE A 244 -16.58 -19.65 -10.08
CA PHE A 244 -16.25 -18.90 -11.27
C PHE A 244 -17.54 -18.49 -11.99
N ALA A 245 -17.82 -17.18 -12.03
CA ALA A 245 -18.94 -16.59 -12.74
C ALA A 245 -18.43 -15.75 -13.92
N SER A 246 -18.61 -16.24 -15.14
CA SER A 246 -18.01 -15.67 -16.35
C SER A 246 -18.86 -14.60 -17.04
N ASN A 247 -20.15 -14.54 -16.76
CA ASN A 247 -21.07 -13.63 -17.44
C ASN A 247 -21.03 -12.25 -16.78
N ALA A 248 -20.68 -11.22 -17.56
CA ALA A 248 -20.70 -9.83 -17.11
C ALA A 248 -22.09 -9.34 -16.66
N SER A 249 -23.17 -9.95 -17.18
CA SER A 249 -24.56 -9.65 -16.76
C SER A 249 -25.07 -10.57 -15.64
N GLY A 250 -24.32 -11.61 -15.27
CA GLY A 250 -24.69 -12.54 -14.21
C GLY A 250 -24.42 -11.95 -12.82
N THR A 251 -25.20 -12.38 -11.82
CA THR A 251 -25.02 -11.94 -10.43
C THR A 251 -24.82 -13.12 -9.48
N VAL A 252 -23.82 -13.02 -8.60
CA VAL A 252 -23.62 -13.91 -7.45
C VAL A 252 -24.19 -13.22 -6.21
N TYR A 253 -25.27 -13.78 -5.68
CA TYR A 253 -25.95 -13.31 -4.47
C TYR A 253 -25.58 -14.19 -3.27
N LEU A 254 -25.04 -13.55 -2.22
CA LEU A 254 -24.62 -14.18 -0.97
C LEU A 254 -25.45 -13.62 0.19
N GLY A 255 -26.23 -14.46 0.85
CA GLY A 255 -27.25 -14.02 1.82
C GLY A 255 -28.56 -13.59 1.15
N TYR A 256 -28.95 -14.22 0.04
CA TYR A 256 -30.19 -13.90 -0.66
C TYR A 256 -30.91 -15.15 -1.15
N LYS A 257 -32.22 -15.21 -0.92
CA LYS A 257 -33.13 -16.24 -1.45
C LYS A 257 -33.58 -15.93 -2.87
N THR A 258 -33.76 -14.65 -3.17
CA THR A 258 -34.10 -14.12 -4.50
C THR A 258 -33.38 -12.78 -4.70
N ALA A 259 -33.39 -12.24 -5.92
CA ALA A 259 -32.72 -10.97 -6.23
C ALA A 259 -33.22 -9.76 -5.41
N SER A 260 -34.40 -9.86 -4.81
CA SER A 260 -35.03 -8.82 -3.97
C SER A 260 -35.26 -9.25 -2.52
N SER A 261 -34.85 -10.48 -2.13
CA SER A 261 -35.10 -11.02 -0.79
C SER A 261 -33.79 -11.48 -0.15
N ALA A 262 -33.25 -10.62 0.73
CA ALA A 262 -32.17 -11.00 1.63
C ALA A 262 -32.61 -12.15 2.56
N SER A 263 -31.65 -12.96 2.98
CA SER A 263 -31.82 -14.07 3.91
C SER A 263 -30.52 -14.23 4.70
N GLU A 264 -30.63 -14.70 5.94
CA GLU A 264 -29.43 -15.05 6.68
C GLU A 264 -28.65 -16.17 5.95
N TRP A 265 -27.34 -16.01 5.87
CA TRP A 265 -26.39 -17.03 5.46
C TRP A 265 -25.34 -17.19 6.55
N THR A 266 -25.34 -18.37 7.17
CA THR A 266 -24.41 -18.76 8.25
C THR A 266 -23.29 -19.68 7.75
N GLY A 267 -23.40 -20.15 6.50
CA GLY A 267 -22.37 -20.96 5.84
C GLY A 267 -21.17 -20.14 5.38
N SER A 268 -20.28 -20.79 4.62
CA SER A 268 -19.03 -20.15 4.17
C SER A 268 -18.59 -20.55 2.77
N ILE A 269 -17.86 -19.63 2.13
CA ILE A 269 -17.02 -19.93 0.96
C ILE A 269 -15.58 -19.90 1.45
N SER A 270 -14.98 -21.06 1.70
CA SER A 270 -13.75 -21.15 2.49
C SER A 270 -12.86 -22.33 2.12
N GLY A 271 -11.55 -22.15 2.22
CA GLY A 271 -10.57 -23.20 1.94
C GLY A 271 -10.41 -23.53 0.46
N ASN A 272 -10.83 -22.65 -0.46
CA ASN A 272 -10.72 -22.87 -1.90
C ASN A 272 -9.43 -22.26 -2.48
N SER A 273 -8.94 -22.77 -3.61
CA SER A 273 -7.73 -22.26 -4.24
C SER A 273 -7.86 -22.09 -5.76
N ALA A 274 -7.36 -20.98 -6.28
CA ALA A 274 -7.23 -20.73 -7.72
C ALA A 274 -5.78 -20.38 -8.06
N TYR A 275 -5.28 -20.82 -9.21
CA TYR A 275 -3.90 -20.50 -9.61
C TYR A 275 -3.70 -19.00 -9.90
N ASN A 276 -4.68 -18.32 -10.51
CA ASN A 276 -4.59 -16.91 -10.90
C ASN A 276 -5.48 -16.00 -10.03
N SER A 277 -6.80 -16.14 -10.11
CA SER A 277 -7.70 -15.10 -9.59
C SER A 277 -8.91 -15.67 -8.88
N GLY A 278 -9.29 -15.07 -7.75
CA GLY A 278 -10.52 -15.41 -7.04
C GLY A 278 -10.43 -16.79 -6.39
N GLY A 279 -9.65 -16.91 -5.31
CA GLY A 279 -9.49 -18.18 -4.60
C GLY A 279 -10.84 -18.72 -4.13
N GLY A 280 -11.64 -17.86 -3.49
CA GLY A 280 -13.04 -18.12 -3.18
C GLY A 280 -13.93 -17.90 -4.39
N ILE A 281 -13.97 -16.66 -4.89
CA ILE A 281 -14.88 -16.22 -5.96
C ILE A 281 -14.13 -15.42 -7.01
N TYR A 282 -14.32 -15.78 -8.26
CA TYR A 282 -14.09 -14.91 -9.41
C TYR A 282 -15.44 -14.56 -10.04
N CYS A 283 -15.73 -13.28 -10.22
CA CYS A 283 -16.93 -12.83 -10.92
C CYS A 283 -16.60 -11.71 -11.91
N ALA A 284 -16.97 -11.89 -13.18
CA ALA A 284 -16.88 -10.85 -14.19
C ALA A 284 -18.06 -9.85 -14.13
N GLY A 285 -19.19 -10.26 -13.52
CA GLY A 285 -20.40 -9.45 -13.41
C GLY A 285 -20.55 -8.81 -12.04
N THR A 286 -21.71 -9.01 -11.41
CA THR A 286 -22.02 -8.41 -10.10
C THR A 286 -21.91 -9.44 -8.96
N ILE A 287 -21.35 -9.03 -7.83
CA ILE A 287 -21.45 -9.75 -6.56
C ILE A 287 -22.25 -8.89 -5.59
N LYS A 288 -23.26 -9.49 -4.94
CA LYS A 288 -24.00 -8.87 -3.82
C LYS A 288 -23.86 -9.73 -2.58
N MET A 289 -23.36 -9.16 -1.49
CA MET A 289 -23.14 -9.85 -0.22
C MET A 289 -23.81 -9.13 0.94
N ASP A 290 -24.70 -9.82 1.63
CA ASP A 290 -25.43 -9.28 2.80
C ASP A 290 -25.00 -9.91 4.12
N THR A 291 -24.77 -11.22 4.13
CA THR A 291 -24.35 -11.96 5.34
C THR A 291 -23.32 -13.05 4.98
N GLY A 292 -22.94 -13.87 5.97
CA GLY A 292 -22.04 -15.01 5.81
C GLY A 292 -20.55 -14.68 5.75
N THR A 293 -19.75 -15.71 5.46
CA THR A 293 -18.29 -15.64 5.58
C THR A 293 -17.59 -16.10 4.29
N ILE A 294 -16.64 -15.30 3.82
CA ILE A 294 -15.65 -15.72 2.82
C ILE A 294 -14.30 -15.89 3.52
N GLY A 295 -13.86 -17.14 3.64
CA GLY A 295 -12.71 -17.57 4.44
C GLY A 295 -13.13 -17.95 5.86
N GLY A 296 -12.60 -17.28 6.89
CA GLY A 296 -13.06 -17.41 8.28
C GLY A 296 -12.03 -17.96 9.29
N SER A 297 -10.98 -18.63 8.83
CA SER A 297 -9.82 -18.99 9.66
C SER A 297 -8.59 -19.22 8.78
N SER A 298 -7.40 -19.23 9.38
CA SER A 298 -6.15 -19.52 8.65
C SER A 298 -6.13 -20.93 8.01
N THR A 299 -6.81 -21.90 8.61
CA THR A 299 -6.97 -23.27 8.06
C THR A 299 -8.03 -23.36 6.96
N LYS A 300 -8.88 -22.34 6.83
CA LYS A 300 -9.96 -22.22 5.86
C LYS A 300 -9.74 -21.02 4.92
N ALA A 301 -8.49 -20.58 4.78
CA ALA A 301 -8.11 -19.49 3.90
C ALA A 301 -8.42 -19.84 2.44
N ASN A 302 -9.11 -18.96 1.73
CA ASN A 302 -9.10 -19.05 0.27
C ASN A 302 -7.78 -18.44 -0.26
N SER A 303 -7.25 -18.99 -1.35
CA SER A 303 -5.95 -18.58 -1.89
C SER A 303 -5.93 -18.39 -3.41
N ALA A 304 -5.27 -17.34 -3.88
CA ALA A 304 -4.98 -17.10 -5.31
C ALA A 304 -3.77 -16.18 -5.50
N LYS A 305 -3.38 -15.86 -6.74
CA LYS A 305 -2.44 -14.75 -6.99
C LYS A 305 -3.09 -13.39 -6.80
N GLN A 306 -4.35 -13.25 -7.20
CA GLN A 306 -5.12 -12.01 -7.10
C GLN A 306 -6.49 -12.31 -6.50
N GLY A 307 -6.89 -11.56 -5.48
CA GLY A 307 -8.21 -11.74 -4.87
C GLY A 307 -8.31 -13.10 -4.17
N GLY A 308 -7.58 -13.28 -3.07
CA GLY A 308 -7.57 -14.54 -2.32
C GLY A 308 -8.99 -14.97 -1.96
N GLY A 309 -9.78 -14.04 -1.43
CA GLY A 309 -11.22 -14.23 -1.19
C GLY A 309 -12.03 -13.98 -2.46
N ILE A 310 -12.04 -12.73 -2.92
CA ILE A 310 -12.85 -12.27 -4.04
C ILE A 310 -11.96 -11.60 -5.09
N TYR A 311 -12.20 -11.95 -6.34
CA TYR A 311 -11.82 -11.16 -7.50
C TYR A 311 -13.09 -10.64 -8.19
N SER A 312 -13.29 -9.32 -8.15
CA SER A 312 -14.42 -8.64 -8.80
C SER A 312 -13.95 -7.94 -10.06
N GLY A 313 -14.38 -8.44 -11.21
CA GLY A 313 -14.19 -7.82 -12.53
C GLY A 313 -15.35 -6.93 -12.98
N GLY A 314 -16.29 -6.64 -12.08
CA GLY A 314 -17.44 -5.77 -12.30
C GLY A 314 -17.87 -5.11 -10.98
N THR A 315 -19.17 -5.09 -10.68
CA THR A 315 -19.69 -4.42 -9.46
C THR A 315 -19.64 -5.35 -8.25
N LEU A 316 -19.10 -4.88 -7.13
CA LEU A 316 -19.13 -5.57 -5.83
C LEU A 316 -19.91 -4.75 -4.81
N GLU A 317 -21.06 -5.24 -4.37
CA GLU A 317 -21.88 -4.63 -3.32
C GLU A 317 -21.83 -5.47 -2.04
N ILE A 318 -21.41 -4.85 -0.93
CA ILE A 318 -21.33 -5.46 0.39
C ILE A 318 -22.18 -4.65 1.36
N THR A 319 -23.29 -5.24 1.82
CA THR A 319 -24.21 -4.72 2.84
C THR A 319 -24.06 -5.45 4.17
N GLY A 320 -23.17 -6.44 4.26
CA GLY A 320 -22.79 -7.11 5.50
C GLY A 320 -21.93 -8.35 5.28
N GLY A 321 -21.81 -9.18 6.33
CA GLY A 321 -20.94 -10.36 6.35
C GLY A 321 -19.45 -10.08 6.58
N THR A 322 -18.61 -11.12 6.49
CA THR A 322 -17.17 -11.04 6.78
C THR A 322 -16.32 -11.69 5.70
N ILE A 323 -15.29 -10.98 5.23
CA ILE A 323 -14.24 -11.49 4.33
C ILE A 323 -12.95 -11.55 5.13
N SER A 324 -12.50 -12.76 5.48
CA SER A 324 -11.36 -12.91 6.38
C SER A 324 -10.45 -14.10 6.17
N TYR A 325 -9.19 -13.96 6.59
CA TYR A 325 -8.15 -14.99 6.51
C TYR A 325 -7.79 -15.43 5.09
N ASN A 326 -8.20 -14.71 4.06
CA ASN A 326 -7.87 -15.05 2.68
C ASN A 326 -6.46 -14.58 2.33
N THR A 327 -5.79 -15.29 1.41
CA THR A 327 -4.38 -15.05 1.06
C THR A 327 -4.19 -14.82 -0.43
N ALA A 328 -3.40 -13.81 -0.80
CA ALA A 328 -3.01 -13.55 -2.18
C ALA A 328 -1.48 -13.53 -2.35
N GLU A 329 -0.95 -14.15 -3.41
CA GLU A 329 0.48 -14.04 -3.74
C GLU A 329 0.87 -12.66 -4.25
N ASN A 330 -0.03 -11.93 -4.91
CA ASN A 330 0.26 -10.59 -5.44
C ASN A 330 -0.62 -9.54 -4.78
N TYR A 331 -1.91 -9.54 -5.08
CA TYR A 331 -2.77 -8.39 -4.82
C TYR A 331 -4.12 -8.77 -4.24
N GLY A 332 -4.59 -8.03 -3.24
CA GLY A 332 -5.95 -8.19 -2.72
C GLY A 332 -6.11 -9.50 -1.96
N GLY A 333 -5.54 -9.61 -0.77
CA GLY A 333 -5.65 -10.81 0.06
C GLY A 333 -7.11 -11.18 0.30
N GLY A 334 -7.92 -10.20 0.71
CA GLY A 334 -9.37 -10.32 0.81
C GLY A 334 -10.03 -10.11 -0.55
N ILE A 335 -9.84 -8.93 -1.14
CA ILE A 335 -10.57 -8.45 -2.32
C ILE A 335 -9.58 -7.85 -3.32
N TYR A 336 -9.68 -8.29 -4.57
CA TYR A 336 -9.17 -7.57 -5.73
C TYR A 336 -10.37 -6.99 -6.49
N SER A 337 -10.36 -5.69 -6.74
CA SER A 337 -11.46 -4.96 -7.38
C SER A 337 -11.00 -4.26 -8.65
N GLY A 338 -11.71 -4.53 -9.75
CA GLY A 338 -11.64 -3.81 -11.00
C GLY A 338 -10.75 -4.45 -12.08
N ASN A 339 -11.26 -4.44 -13.30
CA ASN A 339 -10.61 -4.69 -14.58
C ASN A 339 -10.71 -3.49 -15.53
N SER A 340 -11.69 -2.61 -15.29
CA SER A 340 -11.98 -1.45 -16.12
C SER A 340 -12.34 -0.23 -15.26
N SER A 341 -12.22 0.97 -15.80
CA SER A 341 -12.52 2.22 -15.08
C SER A 341 -13.99 2.38 -14.69
N GLY A 342 -14.91 1.59 -15.26
CA GLY A 342 -16.33 1.58 -14.90
C GLY A 342 -16.68 0.67 -13.72
N ASP A 343 -15.74 -0.16 -13.26
CA ASP A 343 -16.01 -1.11 -12.18
C ASP A 343 -16.10 -0.40 -10.84
N THR A 344 -17.01 -0.87 -9.98
CA THR A 344 -17.34 -0.18 -8.73
C THR A 344 -17.44 -1.17 -7.57
N MET A 345 -16.79 -0.83 -6.46
CA MET A 345 -17.00 -1.51 -5.18
C MET A 345 -17.80 -0.60 -4.25
N ILE A 346 -18.84 -1.13 -3.60
CA ILE A 346 -19.68 -0.42 -2.65
C ILE A 346 -19.73 -1.27 -1.37
N MET A 347 -19.37 -0.68 -0.24
CA MET A 347 -19.43 -1.35 1.06
C MET A 347 -20.09 -0.42 2.09
N THR A 348 -21.27 -0.79 2.57
CA THR A 348 -22.05 0.02 3.54
C THR A 348 -22.03 -0.59 4.95
N ALA A 349 -21.66 -1.86 5.05
CA ALA A 349 -21.52 -2.62 6.28
C ALA A 349 -20.64 -3.86 6.03
N GLY A 350 -20.42 -4.66 7.07
CA GLY A 350 -19.55 -5.85 7.01
C GLY A 350 -18.09 -5.55 7.33
N ALA A 351 -17.24 -6.59 7.29
CA ALA A 351 -15.83 -6.50 7.67
C ALA A 351 -14.90 -7.21 6.68
N VAL A 352 -13.82 -6.53 6.27
CA VAL A 352 -12.69 -7.12 5.53
C VAL A 352 -11.49 -7.15 6.48
N LYS A 353 -11.15 -8.32 7.06
CA LYS A 353 -10.17 -8.41 8.15
C LYS A 353 -9.31 -9.67 8.13
N ALA A 354 -8.16 -9.66 8.79
CA ALA A 354 -7.22 -10.79 8.87
C ALA A 354 -6.77 -11.39 7.52
N ASN A 355 -6.93 -10.66 6.40
CA ASN A 355 -6.49 -11.11 5.10
C ASN A 355 -5.01 -10.75 4.85
N SER A 356 -4.35 -11.48 3.95
CA SER A 356 -2.92 -11.29 3.68
C SER A 356 -2.63 -11.26 2.19
N ALA A 357 -1.79 -10.32 1.75
CA ALA A 357 -1.20 -10.32 0.40
C ALA A 357 0.33 -10.27 0.49
N VAL A 358 1.08 -10.83 -0.45
CA VAL A 358 2.54 -10.62 -0.41
C VAL A 358 2.89 -9.19 -0.85
N ASN A 359 2.35 -8.72 -1.98
CA ASN A 359 2.76 -7.42 -2.54
C ASN A 359 1.87 -6.27 -2.07
N SER A 360 0.58 -6.24 -2.41
CA SER A 360 -0.25 -5.06 -2.09
C SER A 360 -1.70 -5.38 -1.76
N GLY A 361 -2.33 -4.55 -0.94
CA GLY A 361 -3.75 -4.68 -0.59
C GLY A 361 -4.01 -5.93 0.23
N GLY A 362 -3.49 -6.00 1.45
CA GLY A 362 -3.72 -7.15 2.34
C GLY A 362 -5.21 -7.43 2.50
N GLY A 363 -6.00 -6.39 2.73
CA GLY A 363 -7.46 -6.43 2.68
C GLY A 363 -8.00 -6.24 1.27
N ILE A 364 -7.82 -5.04 0.70
CA ILE A 364 -8.43 -4.62 -0.57
C ILE A 364 -7.37 -4.07 -1.52
N TYR A 365 -7.40 -4.49 -2.78
CA TYR A 365 -6.62 -3.88 -3.85
C TYR A 365 -7.56 -3.34 -4.93
N ILE A 366 -7.53 -2.03 -5.17
CA ILE A 366 -8.32 -1.33 -6.19
C ILE A 366 -7.43 -1.12 -7.40
N ALA A 367 -7.62 -1.98 -8.41
CA ALA A 367 -6.82 -2.00 -9.62
C ALA A 367 -7.33 -1.03 -10.68
N TYR A 368 -8.66 -0.87 -10.75
CA TYR A 368 -9.37 0.04 -11.64
C TYR A 368 -10.65 0.54 -10.96
N GLY A 369 -11.18 1.67 -11.45
CA GLY A 369 -12.46 2.21 -10.98
C GLY A 369 -12.42 2.67 -9.52
N CYS A 370 -13.57 2.67 -8.87
CA CYS A 370 -13.74 3.32 -7.58
C CYS A 370 -14.37 2.44 -6.51
N ALA A 371 -13.85 2.53 -5.29
CA ALA A 371 -14.42 1.90 -4.11
C ALA A 371 -15.08 2.95 -3.21
N TYR A 372 -16.31 2.69 -2.78
CA TYR A 372 -17.12 3.57 -1.94
C TYR A 372 -17.46 2.85 -0.64
N ILE A 373 -16.92 3.34 0.47
CA ILE A 373 -17.07 2.75 1.80
C ILE A 373 -17.84 3.73 2.67
N SER A 374 -18.94 3.31 3.30
CA SER A 374 -19.75 4.15 4.19
C SER A 374 -20.47 3.30 5.25
N GLY A 375 -21.39 3.90 6.02
CA GLY A 375 -22.16 3.19 7.04
C GLY A 375 -21.28 2.59 8.13
N THR A 376 -21.46 1.30 8.43
CA THR A 376 -20.72 0.59 9.49
C THR A 376 -19.54 -0.25 8.97
N ALA A 377 -19.22 -0.13 7.68
CA ALA A 377 -18.18 -0.93 7.01
C ALA A 377 -16.79 -0.78 7.64
N THR A 378 -16.11 -1.90 7.89
CA THR A 378 -14.74 -1.92 8.46
C THR A 378 -13.71 -2.61 7.56
N ILE A 379 -12.53 -2.01 7.47
CA ILE A 379 -11.34 -2.57 6.79
C ILE A 379 -10.26 -2.77 7.86
N GLY A 380 -10.13 -4.02 8.31
CA GLY A 380 -9.19 -4.43 9.32
C GLY A 380 -9.85 -4.92 10.60
N GLY A 381 -9.03 -5.08 11.63
CA GLY A 381 -9.37 -5.82 12.84
C GLY A 381 -9.90 -4.94 13.97
N THR A 382 -10.06 -5.58 15.12
CA THR A 382 -10.19 -4.91 16.41
C THR A 382 -8.86 -4.90 17.19
N SER A 383 -7.86 -5.62 16.66
CA SER A 383 -6.53 -5.78 17.22
C SER A 383 -5.52 -6.06 16.10
N SER A 384 -4.23 -5.97 16.39
CA SER A 384 -3.16 -6.25 15.41
C SER A 384 -3.12 -7.71 14.93
N THR A 385 -3.78 -8.65 15.62
CA THR A 385 -3.79 -10.08 15.25
C THR A 385 -4.87 -10.43 14.23
N ASP A 386 -5.93 -9.60 14.15
CA ASP A 386 -7.02 -9.76 13.18
C ASP A 386 -7.07 -8.63 12.14
N GLY A 387 -6.02 -7.82 12.06
CA GLY A 387 -5.81 -6.84 11.00
C GLY A 387 -5.39 -7.46 9.67
N ASN A 388 -5.69 -6.78 8.55
CA ASN A 388 -5.15 -7.20 7.26
C ASN A 388 -3.66 -6.87 7.17
N LYS A 389 -2.90 -7.64 6.38
CA LYS A 389 -1.46 -7.44 6.28
C LYS A 389 -0.87 -7.66 4.91
N THR A 390 0.27 -7.03 4.66
CA THR A 390 1.19 -7.46 3.60
C THR A 390 2.42 -8.17 4.17
N THR A 391 2.87 -9.25 3.53
CA THR A 391 3.99 -10.07 4.04
C THR A 391 5.29 -9.95 3.23
N GLY A 392 5.27 -9.37 2.04
CA GLY A 392 6.45 -9.14 1.23
C GLY A 392 7.35 -8.03 1.78
N THR A 393 8.63 -8.07 1.43
CA THR A 393 9.65 -7.09 1.86
C THR A 393 9.40 -5.68 1.32
N SER A 394 8.59 -5.55 0.27
CA SER A 394 8.12 -4.29 -0.33
C SER A 394 6.61 -4.10 -0.18
N GLY A 395 5.96 -4.77 0.78
CA GLY A 395 4.52 -4.84 0.92
C GLY A 395 3.81 -3.49 1.13
N GLN A 396 2.72 -3.23 0.40
CA GLN A 396 2.01 -1.94 0.36
C GLN A 396 0.54 -2.07 0.72
N GLY A 397 -0.01 -1.18 1.55
CA GLY A 397 -1.46 -1.13 1.78
C GLY A 397 -1.96 -2.35 2.54
N GLY A 398 -1.70 -2.42 3.85
CA GLY A 398 -2.17 -3.53 4.69
C GLY A 398 -3.69 -3.64 4.62
N GLY A 399 -4.40 -2.52 4.82
CA GLY A 399 -5.84 -2.42 4.69
C GLY A 399 -6.29 -2.32 3.24
N ALA A 400 -5.92 -1.24 2.56
CA ALA A 400 -6.29 -0.97 1.17
C ALA A 400 -5.12 -0.41 0.34
N THR A 401 -5.11 -0.74 -0.95
CA THR A 401 -4.24 -0.11 -1.95
C THR A 401 -5.08 0.49 -3.07
N VAL A 402 -4.78 1.73 -3.46
CA VAL A 402 -5.31 2.39 -4.66
C VAL A 402 -4.19 2.44 -5.70
N CYS A 403 -4.40 1.77 -6.84
CA CYS A 403 -3.43 1.72 -7.93
C CYS A 403 -3.23 3.08 -8.61
N GLU A 404 -2.16 3.21 -9.39
CA GLU A 404 -1.81 4.42 -10.17
C GLU A 404 -2.62 4.57 -11.47
N THR A 405 -3.38 3.54 -11.84
CA THR A 405 -4.14 3.56 -13.08
C THR A 405 -5.16 4.72 -13.08
N PRO A 406 -5.28 5.48 -14.18
CA PRO A 406 -6.22 6.60 -14.25
C PRO A 406 -7.65 6.18 -13.89
N GLY A 407 -8.26 6.93 -12.97
CA GLY A 407 -9.60 6.65 -12.46
C GLY A 407 -9.66 5.78 -11.21
N CYS A 408 -8.54 5.20 -10.75
CA CYS A 408 -8.47 4.47 -9.49
C CYS A 408 -8.75 5.39 -8.31
N CYS A 409 -9.77 5.04 -7.51
CA CYS A 409 -10.10 5.85 -6.36
C CYS A 409 -10.72 5.09 -5.18
N LEU A 410 -10.51 5.63 -3.98
CA LEU A 410 -11.13 5.17 -2.75
C LEU A 410 -11.85 6.34 -2.08
N TYR A 411 -13.15 6.18 -1.89
CA TYR A 411 -14.00 7.09 -1.12
C TYR A 411 -14.37 6.45 0.21
N LEU A 412 -14.01 7.10 1.31
CA LEU A 412 -14.43 6.75 2.67
C LEU A 412 -15.44 7.80 3.16
N GLY A 413 -16.62 7.35 3.57
CA GLY A 413 -17.76 8.21 3.93
C GLY A 413 -18.50 8.82 2.75
N TYR A 414 -18.61 8.08 1.64
CA TYR A 414 -19.42 8.48 0.48
C TYR A 414 -20.26 7.32 -0.05
N ASP A 415 -21.33 7.64 -0.77
CA ASP A 415 -22.03 6.69 -1.65
C ASP A 415 -21.46 6.70 -3.08
N SER A 416 -21.95 5.80 -3.93
CA SER A 416 -21.52 5.66 -5.32
C SER A 416 -21.85 6.86 -6.22
N SER A 417 -22.67 7.82 -5.77
CA SER A 417 -22.87 9.11 -6.44
C SER A 417 -21.84 10.17 -6.03
N ALA A 418 -20.86 9.78 -5.21
CA ALA A 418 -19.89 10.65 -4.57
C ALA A 418 -20.52 11.69 -3.62
N ALA A 419 -21.73 11.42 -3.11
CA ALA A 419 -22.34 12.22 -2.05
C ALA A 419 -21.82 11.78 -0.68
N VAL A 420 -21.50 12.73 0.19
CA VAL A 420 -21.03 12.45 1.56
C VAL A 420 -22.11 11.68 2.33
N LYS A 421 -21.70 10.62 3.02
CA LYS A 421 -22.54 9.79 3.89
C LYS A 421 -21.92 9.65 5.27
N ALA A 422 -22.75 9.30 6.25
CA ALA A 422 -22.27 8.92 7.57
C ALA A 422 -21.41 7.65 7.46
N TRP A 423 -20.25 7.68 8.12
CA TRP A 423 -19.39 6.51 8.28
C TRP A 423 -18.99 6.39 9.74
N THR A 424 -19.40 5.29 10.36
CA THR A 424 -19.12 4.93 11.75
C THR A 424 -18.20 3.71 11.87
N GLY A 425 -17.80 3.12 10.74
CA GLY A 425 -16.82 2.05 10.68
C GLY A 425 -15.37 2.54 10.83
N SER A 426 -14.40 1.77 10.34
CA SER A 426 -12.98 2.11 10.48
C SER A 426 -12.09 1.45 9.44
N VAL A 427 -10.91 2.03 9.22
CA VAL A 427 -9.76 1.35 8.62
C VAL A 427 -8.74 1.19 9.73
N SER A 428 -8.61 -0.01 10.32
CA SER A 428 -7.83 -0.14 11.56
C SER A 428 -7.07 -1.44 11.75
N TYR A 429 -5.97 -1.34 12.52
CA TYR A 429 -5.12 -2.47 12.90
C TYR A 429 -4.45 -3.22 11.75
N ASN A 430 -4.44 -2.64 10.55
CA ASN A 430 -3.78 -3.23 9.39
C ASN A 430 -2.26 -2.99 9.44
N SER A 431 -1.48 -3.84 8.77
CA SER A 431 -0.01 -3.76 8.79
C SER A 431 0.63 -3.94 7.42
N SER A 432 1.68 -3.18 7.12
CA SER A 432 2.44 -3.33 5.87
C SER A 432 3.87 -2.82 5.98
N VAL A 433 4.63 -2.80 4.87
CA VAL A 433 5.91 -2.08 4.81
C VAL A 433 5.68 -0.59 4.60
N LYS A 434 4.75 -0.24 3.69
CA LYS A 434 4.31 1.12 3.41
C LYS A 434 2.78 1.21 3.38
N GLY A 435 2.18 2.19 4.03
CA GLY A 435 0.72 2.36 4.00
C GLY A 435 0.02 1.27 4.79
N GLY A 436 0.11 1.26 6.12
CA GLY A 436 -0.50 0.21 6.95
C GLY A 436 -2.00 0.14 6.71
N GLY A 437 -2.68 1.28 6.80
CA GLY A 437 -4.10 1.44 6.49
C GLY A 437 -4.32 1.54 4.99
N VAL A 438 -3.87 2.63 4.37
CA VAL A 438 -4.05 2.90 2.94
C VAL A 438 -2.73 3.21 2.25
N TYR A 439 -2.45 2.57 1.12
CA TYR A 439 -1.41 2.96 0.19
C TYR A 439 -2.05 3.53 -1.07
N ASN A 440 -1.84 4.81 -1.37
CA ASN A 440 -2.56 5.51 -2.43
C ASN A 440 -1.60 6.01 -3.52
N ARG A 441 -1.80 5.52 -4.75
CA ARG A 441 -1.20 6.06 -5.99
C ARG A 441 -2.22 6.70 -6.93
N GLY A 442 -3.51 6.65 -6.58
CA GLY A 442 -4.61 7.27 -7.31
C GLY A 442 -5.25 8.38 -6.48
N ALA A 443 -6.57 8.37 -6.33
CA ALA A 443 -7.28 9.36 -5.53
C ALA A 443 -7.91 8.77 -4.26
N LEU A 444 -7.65 9.39 -3.12
CA LEU A 444 -8.27 9.08 -1.83
C LEU A 444 -9.16 10.23 -1.39
N TYR A 445 -10.42 9.94 -1.09
CA TYR A 445 -11.40 10.89 -0.57
C TYR A 445 -11.88 10.39 0.79
N ILE A 446 -11.91 11.28 1.77
CA ILE A 446 -12.31 10.95 3.13
C ILE A 446 -13.28 12.03 3.60
N ALA A 447 -14.51 11.64 3.88
CA ALA A 447 -15.48 12.48 4.54
C ALA A 447 -16.15 11.74 5.69
N ASN A 448 -16.74 12.52 6.60
CA ASN A 448 -17.71 11.99 7.52
C ASN A 448 -18.90 12.95 7.62
N GLY A 449 -20.08 12.48 7.22
CA GLY A 449 -21.35 13.21 7.38
C GLY A 449 -21.99 13.09 8.76
N SER A 450 -21.37 12.35 9.69
CA SER A 450 -21.85 12.19 11.07
C SER A 450 -21.55 13.42 11.92
N THR A 451 -22.53 13.85 12.73
CA THR A 451 -22.40 14.93 13.72
C THR A 451 -21.70 14.49 15.02
N THR A 452 -21.34 13.21 15.14
CA THR A 452 -20.76 12.66 16.37
C THR A 452 -19.23 12.69 16.32
N VAL A 453 -18.59 13.38 17.26
CA VAL A 453 -17.14 13.40 17.45
C VAL A 453 -16.67 11.98 17.83
N GLY A 454 -15.98 11.28 16.92
CA GLY A 454 -15.43 9.92 17.15
C GLY A 454 -15.88 8.82 16.17
N SER A 455 -16.78 9.13 15.22
CA SER A 455 -17.19 8.19 14.16
C SER A 455 -16.19 8.15 12.99
N GLY A 456 -15.97 6.98 12.38
CA GLY A 456 -15.25 6.81 11.10
C GLY A 456 -13.77 7.21 11.14
N ALA A 457 -12.84 6.28 11.36
CA ALA A 457 -11.40 6.61 11.50
C ALA A 457 -10.45 5.67 10.76
N ILE A 458 -9.35 6.22 10.24
CA ILE A 458 -8.16 5.45 9.84
C ILE A 458 -7.18 5.45 11.01
N ALA A 459 -7.15 4.39 11.82
CA ALA A 459 -6.50 4.38 13.13
C ALA A 459 -5.74 3.09 13.41
N ASN A 460 -4.73 3.13 14.29
CA ASN A 460 -4.02 1.94 14.81
C ASN A 460 -3.38 1.03 13.73
N ASN A 461 -3.10 1.54 12.54
CA ASN A 461 -2.51 0.76 11.44
C ASN A 461 -0.99 0.90 11.42
N THR A 462 -0.21 -0.17 11.44
CA THR A 462 1.26 -0.13 11.50
C THR A 462 1.92 -0.18 10.12
N ALA A 463 3.05 0.50 9.96
CA ALA A 463 3.93 0.32 8.80
C ALA A 463 5.38 0.18 9.26
N SER A 464 6.12 -0.82 8.74
CA SER A 464 7.51 -1.03 9.18
C SER A 464 8.44 0.09 8.73
N THR A 465 8.20 0.65 7.54
CA THR A 465 8.96 1.78 6.98
C THR A 465 8.23 3.10 7.19
N ALA A 466 7.02 3.28 6.64
CA ALA A 466 6.37 4.59 6.62
C ALA A 466 4.86 4.54 6.30
N GLY A 467 4.13 5.56 6.77
CA GLY A 467 2.70 5.75 6.51
C GLY A 467 1.84 4.68 7.19
N GLY A 468 1.85 4.62 8.52
CA GLY A 468 0.99 3.68 9.24
C GLY A 468 -0.48 3.86 8.85
N ALA A 469 -1.03 5.08 8.90
CA ALA A 469 -2.40 5.34 8.46
C ALA A 469 -2.54 5.41 6.93
N VAL A 470 -1.88 6.37 6.28
CA VAL A 470 -1.94 6.60 4.83
C VAL A 470 -0.55 6.83 4.28
N TYR A 471 -0.25 6.24 3.13
CA TYR A 471 0.95 6.48 2.35
C TYR A 471 0.56 7.00 0.97
N LEU A 472 1.02 8.19 0.59
CA LEU A 472 0.90 8.69 -0.78
C LEU A 472 2.20 8.42 -1.52
N ASP A 473 2.10 7.76 -2.66
CA ASP A 473 3.18 7.50 -3.61
C ASP A 473 2.65 7.82 -5.00
N TYR A 474 3.44 8.42 -5.88
CA TYR A 474 3.09 8.83 -7.25
C TYR A 474 2.65 10.29 -7.45
N GLN A 475 3.07 10.87 -8.58
CA GLN A 475 2.93 12.30 -8.92
C GLN A 475 1.50 12.82 -8.87
N SER A 476 0.56 12.00 -9.34
CA SER A 476 -0.86 12.36 -9.44
C SER A 476 -1.68 11.88 -8.24
N ALA A 477 -1.03 11.34 -7.20
CA ALA A 477 -1.75 10.89 -6.02
C ALA A 477 -2.40 12.09 -5.31
N LYS A 478 -3.69 11.98 -5.03
CA LYS A 478 -4.47 13.03 -4.36
C LYS A 478 -5.10 12.50 -3.09
N ILE A 479 -5.15 13.34 -2.06
CA ILE A 479 -5.95 13.11 -0.87
C ILE A 479 -6.86 14.31 -0.63
N ASN A 480 -8.15 14.04 -0.50
CA ASN A 480 -9.18 15.02 -0.23
C ASN A 480 -9.86 14.68 1.09
N ILE A 481 -9.85 15.61 2.04
CA ILE A 481 -10.45 15.40 3.37
C ILE A 481 -11.52 16.47 3.60
N GLY A 482 -12.74 16.06 3.92
CA GLY A 482 -13.87 16.96 4.19
C GLY A 482 -14.73 16.51 5.37
N GLY A 483 -15.60 17.41 5.86
CA GLY A 483 -16.54 17.10 6.95
C GLY A 483 -15.83 16.79 8.28
N SER A 484 -16.38 15.87 9.08
CA SER A 484 -15.82 15.50 10.41
C SER A 484 -14.87 14.30 10.38
N ALA A 485 -14.23 14.02 9.24
CA ALA A 485 -13.31 12.89 9.05
C ALA A 485 -12.08 12.95 9.97
N ARG A 486 -11.56 11.77 10.38
CA ARG A 486 -10.45 11.64 11.35
C ARG A 486 -9.35 10.66 10.90
N ILE A 487 -8.10 11.08 11.08
CA ILE A 487 -6.89 10.24 11.01
C ILE A 487 -6.11 10.45 12.32
N PRO A 488 -6.42 9.71 13.39
CA PRO A 488 -5.77 9.89 14.69
C PRO A 488 -4.30 9.47 14.67
N ALA A 489 -3.48 10.15 15.49
CA ALA A 489 -2.10 9.75 15.71
C ALA A 489 -2.02 8.38 16.38
N GLY A 490 -1.12 7.52 15.89
CA GLY A 490 -0.90 6.21 16.51
C GLY A 490 0.27 6.20 17.50
N SER A 491 0.28 5.19 18.37
CA SER A 491 1.15 5.09 19.55
C SER A 491 2.61 4.71 19.31
N ASP A 492 2.99 4.17 18.15
CA ASP A 492 4.35 3.70 17.82
C ASP A 492 5.29 4.76 17.17
N GLY A 493 4.80 5.97 16.91
CA GLY A 493 5.58 7.06 16.29
C GLY A 493 5.79 6.97 14.77
N LYS A 494 5.18 6.00 14.06
CA LYS A 494 5.20 5.80 12.60
C LYS A 494 3.80 5.89 11.95
N HIS A 495 2.79 6.30 12.71
CA HIS A 495 1.38 6.05 12.40
C HIS A 495 0.60 7.13 11.63
N ASP A 496 1.23 8.18 11.14
CA ASP A 496 0.50 9.32 10.56
C ASP A 496 0.55 9.31 9.02
N VAL A 497 -0.20 10.22 8.38
CA VAL A 497 -0.18 10.41 6.92
C VAL A 497 1.26 10.69 6.46
N TYR A 498 1.79 9.80 5.64
CA TYR A 498 3.14 9.91 5.08
C TYR A 498 3.08 10.21 3.59
N LEU A 499 3.82 11.22 3.16
CA LEU A 499 3.98 11.58 1.76
C LEU A 499 5.37 11.18 1.25
N GLU A 500 5.47 10.19 0.35
CA GLU A 500 6.69 9.99 -0.45
C GLU A 500 6.55 10.77 -1.75
N ILE A 501 7.25 11.90 -1.88
CA ILE A 501 7.21 12.70 -3.10
C ILE A 501 8.28 12.18 -4.07
N THR A 502 7.88 11.26 -4.94
CA THR A 502 8.75 10.56 -5.92
C THR A 502 8.94 11.32 -7.25
N CYS A 503 8.97 12.67 -7.19
CA CYS A 503 9.42 13.63 -8.22
C CYS A 503 8.41 14.04 -9.33
N ILE A 504 8.49 15.31 -9.78
CA ILE A 504 7.77 16.13 -10.79
C ILE A 504 6.27 16.42 -10.56
N GLY A 505 5.93 17.62 -10.08
CA GLY A 505 4.55 18.17 -10.04
C GLY A 505 4.00 18.48 -8.63
N GLU A 506 2.88 19.21 -8.57
CA GLU A 506 2.13 19.45 -7.33
C GLU A 506 1.34 18.19 -6.95
N SER A 507 1.53 17.66 -5.74
CA SER A 507 0.63 16.66 -5.13
C SER A 507 -0.29 17.38 -4.15
N PRO A 508 -1.54 17.73 -4.54
CA PRO A 508 -2.39 18.55 -3.69
C PRO A 508 -3.00 17.73 -2.56
N ILE A 509 -2.92 18.27 -1.34
CA ILE A 509 -3.78 17.89 -0.22
C ILE A 509 -4.90 18.93 -0.17
N ILE A 510 -6.13 18.53 -0.45
CA ILE A 510 -7.27 19.47 -0.51
C ILE A 510 -8.19 19.26 0.69
N PHE A 511 -8.44 20.33 1.44
CA PHE A 511 -9.44 20.40 2.49
C PHE A 511 -10.64 21.21 2.01
N THR A 512 -11.79 20.58 1.80
CA THR A 512 -12.94 21.19 1.10
C THR A 512 -14.03 21.76 2.02
N SER A 513 -13.86 21.76 3.34
CA SER A 513 -14.90 22.22 4.30
C SER A 513 -14.45 23.34 5.24
N ALA A 514 -15.39 24.20 5.65
CA ALA A 514 -15.17 25.32 6.56
C ALA A 514 -14.66 24.87 7.92
N LEU A 515 -13.50 25.41 8.32
CA LEU A 515 -12.93 25.37 9.67
C LEU A 515 -13.78 26.20 10.65
N THR A 516 -15.08 25.95 10.70
CA THR A 516 -15.97 26.63 11.65
C THR A 516 -15.92 25.93 13.00
N ALA A 517 -15.84 26.74 14.05
CA ALA A 517 -15.82 26.30 15.43
C ALA A 517 -17.04 25.39 15.69
N ALA A 518 -16.77 24.20 16.24
CA ALA A 518 -17.69 23.06 16.43
C ALA A 518 -17.89 22.12 15.21
N GLY A 519 -16.80 21.58 14.68
CA GLY A 519 -16.85 20.50 13.67
C GLY A 519 -15.53 20.22 12.94
N SER A 520 -14.40 20.53 13.57
CA SER A 520 -13.06 20.60 12.97
C SER A 520 -12.65 19.32 12.23
N VAL A 521 -12.03 19.49 11.05
CA VAL A 521 -11.09 18.49 10.50
C VAL A 521 -9.87 18.53 11.43
N HIS A 522 -9.71 17.50 12.27
CA HIS A 522 -8.62 17.44 13.25
C HIS A 522 -7.34 16.94 12.56
N LEU A 523 -6.52 17.88 12.07
CA LEU A 523 -5.09 17.68 11.85
C LEU A 523 -4.35 18.65 12.77
N THR A 524 -3.27 18.18 13.35
CA THR A 524 -2.48 18.88 14.36
C THR A 524 -1.04 18.86 13.97
N ILE A 525 -0.38 19.94 14.32
CA ILE A 525 1.06 19.93 14.58
C ILE A 525 1.16 20.61 15.96
N PRO A 526 1.79 20.01 16.98
CA PRO A 526 1.83 20.59 18.31
C PRO A 526 2.57 21.95 18.31
N ASP A 527 2.12 22.91 19.13
CA ASP A 527 2.86 24.15 19.44
C ASP A 527 4.24 23.88 20.08
N SER A 528 4.46 22.63 20.51
CA SER A 528 5.70 22.08 21.04
C SER A 528 6.37 21.08 20.09
N PHE A 529 6.21 21.21 18.77
CA PHE A 529 6.91 20.35 17.81
C PHE A 529 8.42 20.57 17.89
N THR A 530 9.07 19.78 18.74
CA THR A 530 10.47 19.39 18.56
C THR A 530 10.48 18.09 17.75
N PRO A 531 11.00 18.08 16.51
CA PRO A 531 11.09 16.88 15.70
C PRO A 531 11.91 15.83 16.46
N THR A 532 11.23 14.82 17.00
CA THR A 532 11.90 13.68 17.61
C THR A 532 12.03 12.58 16.57
N ALA A 533 13.28 12.47 16.09
CA ALA A 533 13.91 11.40 15.32
C ALA A 533 13.77 11.41 13.78
N THR A 534 14.85 11.88 13.14
CA THR A 534 15.49 11.33 11.91
C THR A 534 14.82 11.49 10.53
N GLY A 535 14.00 12.53 10.31
CA GLY A 535 13.58 12.97 8.97
C GLY A 535 14.06 14.38 8.67
N LYS A 536 14.92 14.57 7.66
CA LYS A 536 15.70 15.78 7.34
C LYS A 536 14.93 16.99 6.74
N ASP A 537 13.61 17.11 6.87
CA ASP A 537 12.85 18.17 6.17
C ASP A 537 11.73 18.78 7.05
N LEU A 538 11.78 20.09 7.29
CA LEU A 538 10.76 20.90 7.98
C LEU A 538 9.81 21.56 6.97
N ILE A 539 8.53 21.64 7.28
CA ILE A 539 7.56 22.43 6.50
C ILE A 539 7.47 23.83 7.10
N THR A 540 7.88 24.86 6.35
CA THR A 540 7.57 26.24 6.72
C THR A 540 6.25 26.63 6.06
N SER A 541 5.17 26.74 6.84
CA SER A 541 3.90 27.26 6.36
C SER A 541 3.92 28.79 6.34
N THR A 542 3.48 29.42 5.24
CA THR A 542 2.94 30.78 5.32
C THR A 542 1.56 30.68 5.98
N ALA A 543 1.36 31.40 7.08
CA ALA A 543 0.14 31.29 7.90
C ALA A 543 -1.14 31.58 7.07
N VAL A 544 -2.10 30.65 7.11
CA VAL A 544 -3.47 30.90 6.64
C VAL A 544 -4.27 31.49 7.79
N THR A 545 -4.80 32.69 7.61
CA THR A 545 -5.77 33.27 8.55
C THR A 545 -7.06 32.42 8.50
N GLY A 546 -7.38 31.71 9.59
CA GLY A 546 -8.64 30.94 9.72
C GLY A 546 -8.51 29.40 9.77
N ALA A 547 -7.30 28.82 9.70
CA ALA A 547 -7.09 27.41 9.94
C ALA A 547 -6.79 27.13 11.43
N ASN A 548 -7.79 26.60 12.15
CA ASN A 548 -7.61 26.11 13.52
C ASN A 548 -7.13 24.65 13.48
N PHE A 549 -5.84 24.44 13.69
CA PHE A 549 -5.24 23.13 13.91
C PHE A 549 -5.39 22.77 15.41
N ASN A 550 -6.03 21.65 15.75
CA ASN A 550 -6.14 21.19 17.16
C ASN A 550 -4.83 20.49 17.58
N SER A 551 -4.66 20.06 18.84
CA SER A 551 -3.47 19.46 19.47
C SER A 551 -3.31 17.90 19.44
N SER A 552 -4.04 17.15 18.59
CA SER A 552 -4.17 15.67 18.57
C SER A 552 -3.52 14.81 17.43
N VAL A 553 -2.72 15.36 16.53
CA VAL A 553 -1.87 14.71 15.49
C VAL A 553 -0.41 15.05 15.79
N ALA A 554 0.42 14.03 15.99
CA ALA A 554 1.74 14.25 16.54
C ALA A 554 2.82 14.41 15.47
N LYS A 555 2.65 13.88 14.24
CA LYS A 555 3.73 13.78 13.23
C LYS A 555 3.23 13.76 11.77
N PHE A 556 3.15 14.90 11.09
CA PHE A 556 3.08 14.90 9.61
C PHE A 556 4.50 14.77 9.04
N CYS A 557 4.78 13.74 8.23
CA CYS A 557 6.12 13.50 7.68
C CYS A 557 6.11 13.48 6.15
N VAL A 558 7.02 14.25 5.55
CA VAL A 558 7.32 14.26 4.12
C VAL A 558 8.66 13.54 3.95
N GLY A 559 8.70 12.51 3.10
CA GLY A 559 9.90 11.70 2.88
C GLY A 559 10.94 12.39 1.99
N LYS A 560 12.17 11.85 2.01
CA LYS A 560 13.34 12.31 1.23
C LYS A 560 12.96 12.62 -0.23
N GLN A 561 13.08 13.89 -0.62
CA GLN A 561 12.98 14.33 -2.00
C GLN A 561 14.07 13.61 -2.83
N ARG A 562 13.68 12.73 -3.75
CA ARG A 562 14.63 12.02 -4.64
C ARG A 562 15.04 12.84 -5.87
N SER A 563 14.67 14.11 -5.93
CA SER A 563 14.75 14.98 -7.11
C SER A 563 15.38 16.33 -6.79
N THR A 564 16.04 16.94 -7.78
CA THR A 564 16.63 18.29 -7.75
C THR A 564 15.59 19.42 -7.90
N TYR A 565 14.28 19.13 -7.97
CA TYR A 565 13.23 20.10 -8.29
C TYR A 565 12.40 20.53 -7.07
N GLN A 566 12.30 21.84 -6.81
CA GLN A 566 11.48 22.42 -5.73
C GLN A 566 10.10 21.74 -5.64
N THR A 567 9.78 21.20 -4.47
CA THR A 567 8.50 20.54 -4.20
C THR A 567 7.69 21.39 -3.22
N SER A 568 6.46 21.76 -3.61
CA SER A 568 5.50 22.48 -2.76
C SER A 568 4.35 21.56 -2.40
N ILE A 569 3.96 21.55 -1.12
CA ILE A 569 2.69 20.97 -0.69
C ILE A 569 1.66 22.10 -0.76
N THR A 570 0.69 21.95 -1.67
CA THR A 570 -0.44 22.87 -1.75
C THR A 570 -1.51 22.39 -0.78
N VAL A 571 -1.74 23.16 0.27
CA VAL A 571 -2.86 22.97 1.20
C VAL A 571 -3.95 23.96 0.80
N THR A 572 -4.97 23.47 0.12
CA THR A 572 -6.11 24.30 -0.26
C THR A 572 -7.20 24.15 0.78
N THR A 573 -7.55 25.24 1.45
CA THR A 573 -8.71 25.32 2.36
C THR A 573 -9.85 26.04 1.66
N ASN A 574 -11.07 25.91 2.17
CA ASN A 574 -12.22 26.66 1.66
C ASN A 574 -12.12 28.19 1.90
N THR A 575 -11.16 28.65 2.72
CA THR A 575 -10.87 30.06 2.99
C THR A 575 -9.67 30.61 2.20
N GLY A 576 -9.00 29.77 1.40
CA GLY A 576 -7.85 30.17 0.57
C GLY A 576 -6.79 29.07 0.43
N THR A 577 -5.81 29.31 -0.46
CA THR A 577 -4.70 28.40 -0.74
C THR A 577 -3.45 28.82 0.04
N ALA A 578 -2.85 27.89 0.79
CA ALA A 578 -1.48 28.05 1.32
C ALA A 578 -0.50 27.17 0.55
N LEU A 579 0.63 27.76 0.19
CA LEU A 579 1.79 27.05 -0.33
C LEU A 579 2.75 26.80 0.83
N ALA A 580 2.91 25.54 1.22
CA ALA A 580 3.93 25.15 2.17
C ALA A 580 5.15 24.65 1.38
N LYS A 581 6.29 25.37 1.49
CA LYS A 581 7.56 24.94 0.92
C LYS A 581 8.27 24.04 1.93
N LEU A 582 8.82 22.93 1.45
CA LEU A 582 9.65 22.03 2.25
C LEU A 582 11.06 22.62 2.33
N VAL A 583 11.57 22.84 3.54
CA VAL A 583 12.93 23.36 3.81
C VAL A 583 13.71 22.25 4.51
N ARG A 584 14.93 21.94 4.06
CA ARG A 584 15.78 20.95 4.72
C ARG A 584 16.17 21.43 6.12
N ASP A 585 16.03 20.54 7.10
CA ASP A 585 16.42 20.80 8.48
C ASP A 585 17.94 20.67 8.62
N SER A 586 18.65 21.79 8.69
CA SER A 586 20.01 21.81 9.21
C SER A 586 19.92 21.70 10.73
N SER A 587 20.51 20.70 11.39
CA SER A 587 20.58 20.73 12.85
C SER A 587 21.56 21.81 13.32
N TYR A 588 21.18 22.49 14.41
CA TYR A 588 21.89 23.68 14.86
C TYR A 588 22.39 23.56 16.29
N VAL A 589 23.48 24.27 16.56
CA VAL A 589 24.08 24.41 17.89
C VAL A 589 23.92 25.85 18.34
N SER A 590 23.25 26.06 19.47
CA SER A 590 23.21 27.38 20.11
C SER A 590 24.40 27.52 21.05
N THR A 591 25.13 28.62 20.93
CA THR A 591 26.12 29.04 21.93
C THR A 591 25.44 29.87 23.03
N GLY A 592 26.17 30.17 24.11
CA GLY A 592 25.81 31.22 25.06
C GLY A 592 26.47 32.56 24.70
N ASN A 593 26.22 33.60 25.50
CA ASN A 593 27.04 34.82 25.45
C ASN A 593 28.44 34.51 26.02
N VAL A 594 29.49 34.64 25.21
CA VAL A 594 30.87 34.29 25.63
C VAL A 594 31.70 35.56 25.78
N THR A 595 32.19 35.81 26.99
CA THR A 595 33.21 36.84 27.22
C THR A 595 34.57 36.17 27.17
N LEU A 596 35.44 36.63 26.27
CA LEU A 596 36.79 36.08 26.23
C LEU A 596 37.62 36.57 27.43
N PRO A 597 38.43 35.69 28.04
CA PRO A 597 39.20 36.01 29.23
C PRO A 597 40.37 36.98 28.99
N GLY A 598 40.71 37.29 27.73
CA GLY A 598 41.89 38.09 27.38
C GLY A 598 43.22 37.37 27.63
N THR A 599 43.18 36.10 28.06
CA THR A 599 44.33 35.22 28.24
C THR A 599 44.62 34.42 26.98
N ALA A 600 45.90 34.24 26.64
CA ALA A 600 46.30 33.40 25.52
C ALA A 600 45.93 31.93 25.76
N ILE A 601 45.46 31.26 24.72
CA ILE A 601 45.35 29.80 24.68
C ILE A 601 46.65 29.25 24.10
N THR A 602 47.39 28.50 24.91
CA THR A 602 48.74 27.97 24.60
C THR A 602 48.82 26.45 24.62
N THR A 603 47.81 25.75 25.16
CA THR A 603 47.78 24.28 25.26
C THR A 603 46.55 23.71 24.53
N PRO A 604 46.66 22.52 23.88
CA PRO A 604 47.90 21.83 23.58
C PRO A 604 48.78 22.59 22.56
N ARG A 605 48.22 23.57 21.86
CA ARG A 605 48.93 24.41 20.88
C ARG A 605 48.45 25.87 20.93
N THR A 606 49.36 26.79 20.61
CA THR A 606 49.11 28.24 20.68
C THR A 606 48.14 28.73 19.62
N SER A 607 47.01 29.30 20.05
CA SER A 607 46.05 29.93 19.15
C SER A 607 46.61 31.22 18.53
N GLY A 608 46.44 31.37 17.21
CA GLY A 608 46.66 32.64 16.51
C GLY A 608 45.50 33.63 16.67
N VAL A 609 44.35 33.19 17.20
CA VAL A 609 43.11 33.97 17.32
C VAL A 609 42.88 34.40 18.77
N PHE A 610 43.05 33.49 19.73
CA PHE A 610 42.90 33.73 21.16
C PHE A 610 44.26 34.02 21.80
N ILE A 611 44.72 35.26 21.63
CA ILE A 611 46.02 35.75 22.12
C ILE A 611 45.89 36.63 23.36
N ALA A 612 47.00 36.84 24.08
CA ALA A 612 47.03 37.68 25.26
C ALA A 612 46.65 39.14 24.94
N GLY A 613 45.80 39.73 25.78
CA GLY A 613 45.36 41.13 25.67
C GLY A 613 44.21 41.38 24.68
N ARG A 614 43.81 40.39 23.87
CA ARG A 614 42.68 40.52 22.94
C ARG A 614 41.36 40.21 23.66
N THR A 615 40.62 41.26 24.05
CA THR A 615 39.41 41.15 24.89
C THR A 615 38.17 41.63 24.12
N PHE A 616 37.17 40.76 23.94
CA PHE A 616 35.88 41.09 23.34
C PHE A 616 34.79 40.09 23.75
N LYS A 617 33.53 40.44 23.50
CA LYS A 617 32.36 39.58 23.70
C LYS A 617 31.95 38.99 22.36
N LEU A 618 31.91 37.66 22.26
CA LEU A 618 31.28 37.00 21.12
C LEU A 618 29.76 37.04 21.30
N PRO A 619 29.00 37.41 20.25
CA PRO A 619 27.55 37.35 20.32
C PRO A 619 27.08 35.90 20.50
N LYS A 620 25.91 35.73 21.10
CA LYS A 620 25.21 34.46 21.08
C LYS A 620 24.88 34.11 19.62
N ILE A 621 25.27 32.92 19.16
CA ILE A 621 25.03 32.47 17.80
C ILE A 621 24.30 31.13 17.77
N LEU A 622 23.58 30.90 16.68
CA LEU A 622 23.10 29.61 16.24
C LEU A 622 23.95 29.18 15.04
N ALA A 623 24.71 28.09 15.17
CA ALA A 623 25.59 27.59 14.12
C ALA A 623 25.04 26.31 13.49
N CYS A 624 25.15 26.17 12.16
CA CYS A 624 24.96 24.86 11.53
C CYS A 624 26.02 23.89 12.06
N ASP A 625 25.58 22.71 12.50
CA ASP A 625 26.46 21.70 13.07
C ASP A 625 27.33 20.98 12.02
N HIS A 626 27.17 21.29 10.74
CA HIS A 626 27.93 20.78 9.61
C HIS A 626 28.20 21.88 8.57
N GLU A 627 29.08 21.58 7.62
CA GLU A 627 29.31 22.37 6.41
C GLU A 627 28.01 22.47 5.60
N CYS A 628 27.77 23.60 4.92
CA CYS A 628 26.63 23.75 4.01
C CYS A 628 26.72 22.66 2.93
N THR A 629 25.70 21.82 2.82
CA THR A 629 25.68 20.71 1.85
C THR A 629 25.37 21.20 0.44
N GLN A 630 25.72 20.40 -0.58
CA GLN A 630 25.35 20.67 -1.97
C GLN A 630 23.84 20.80 -2.12
N GLY A 631 23.07 19.94 -1.46
CA GLY A 631 21.62 19.98 -1.53
C GLY A 631 20.98 21.15 -0.78
N GLU A 632 21.61 21.68 0.28
CA GLU A 632 21.19 22.92 0.92
C GLU A 632 21.53 24.13 0.05
N TYR A 633 22.75 24.21 -0.47
CA TYR A 633 23.21 25.29 -1.35
C TYR A 633 22.31 25.45 -2.58
N GLU A 634 21.99 24.33 -3.24
CA GLU A 634 21.12 24.27 -4.42
C GLU A 634 19.66 24.69 -4.16
N MET A 635 19.23 24.86 -2.89
CA MET A 635 17.90 25.40 -2.59
C MET A 635 17.76 26.87 -2.98
N TYR A 636 18.85 27.62 -2.90
CA TYR A 636 18.84 29.07 -3.02
C TYR A 636 19.79 29.58 -4.12
N CYS A 637 20.84 28.81 -4.42
CA CYS A 637 21.92 29.21 -5.32
C CYS A 637 22.20 28.15 -6.38
N ASN A 638 22.96 28.52 -7.40
CA ASN A 638 23.55 27.60 -8.36
C ASN A 638 25.07 27.68 -8.30
N TYR A 639 25.75 26.66 -8.82
CA TYR A 639 27.20 26.66 -8.94
C TYR A 639 27.65 27.33 -10.24
N ALA A 640 28.65 28.21 -10.15
CA ALA A 640 29.37 28.68 -11.34
C ALA A 640 30.04 27.50 -12.07
N THR A 641 30.58 26.56 -11.29
CA THR A 641 31.14 25.28 -11.77
C THR A 641 30.65 24.15 -10.87
N ALA A 642 29.78 23.29 -11.39
CA ALA A 642 29.12 22.25 -10.61
C ALA A 642 30.11 21.24 -9.96
N PRO A 643 29.74 20.67 -8.79
CA PRO A 643 30.39 19.50 -8.21
C PRO A 643 30.44 18.31 -9.17
N THR A 644 31.52 17.53 -9.10
CA THR A 644 31.75 16.34 -9.93
C THR A 644 31.83 15.08 -9.07
N SER A 645 31.39 13.94 -9.59
CA SER A 645 31.44 12.66 -8.86
C SER A 645 32.86 12.28 -8.42
N SER A 646 33.88 12.68 -9.18
CA SER A 646 35.29 12.44 -8.86
C SER A 646 35.82 13.20 -7.63
N LEU A 647 35.10 14.21 -7.15
CA LEU A 647 35.50 15.06 -6.01
C LEU A 647 34.42 15.10 -4.92
N GLY A 648 33.47 14.17 -4.99
CA GLY A 648 32.32 14.06 -4.10
C GLY A 648 31.12 14.82 -4.66
N LYS A 649 30.04 14.09 -4.96
CA LYS A 649 28.79 14.67 -5.45
C LYS A 649 27.62 13.93 -4.85
N GLY A 650 26.72 14.67 -4.24
CA GLY A 650 25.53 14.13 -3.61
C GLY A 650 24.90 15.15 -2.68
N THR A 651 23.64 14.94 -2.37
CA THR A 651 22.85 15.93 -1.62
C THR A 651 23.34 16.19 -0.19
N ASP A 652 24.11 15.28 0.38
CA ASP A 652 24.68 15.34 1.74
C ASP A 652 26.21 15.57 1.74
N TYR A 653 26.83 15.83 0.58
CA TYR A 653 28.25 16.25 0.50
C TYR A 653 28.36 17.75 0.77
N PRO A 654 29.50 18.27 1.27
CA PRO A 654 29.70 19.70 1.42
C PRO A 654 29.67 20.41 0.06
N ALA A 655 29.12 21.61 0.06
CA ALA A 655 29.22 22.53 -1.07
C ALA A 655 30.67 22.99 -1.22
N TYR A 656 31.26 22.79 -2.39
CA TYR A 656 32.59 23.27 -2.76
C TYR A 656 32.56 23.98 -4.12
N ARG A 657 33.66 24.62 -4.52
CA ARG A 657 33.72 25.57 -5.66
C ARG A 657 32.75 26.74 -5.49
N VAL A 658 32.57 27.16 -4.26
CA VAL A 658 31.75 28.32 -3.86
C VAL A 658 32.72 29.42 -3.43
N CYS A 659 32.62 30.62 -4.05
CA CYS A 659 33.44 31.74 -3.62
C CYS A 659 32.81 32.44 -2.41
N TRP A 660 33.54 33.38 -1.81
CA TRP A 660 33.03 34.13 -0.66
C TRP A 660 31.74 34.89 -1.00
N TYR A 661 31.68 35.49 -2.22
CA TYR A 661 30.48 36.19 -2.70
C TYR A 661 29.27 35.27 -2.91
N ASP A 662 29.48 34.05 -3.43
CA ASP A 662 28.42 33.06 -3.57
C ASP A 662 27.87 32.66 -2.18
N ALA A 663 28.75 32.50 -1.18
CA ALA A 663 28.38 32.08 0.15
C ALA A 663 27.58 33.16 0.91
N ILE A 664 27.93 34.44 0.79
CA ILE A 664 27.14 35.53 1.40
C ILE A 664 25.79 35.76 0.70
N MET A 665 25.74 35.51 -0.62
CA MET A 665 24.49 35.53 -1.39
C MET A 665 23.55 34.43 -0.92
N TYR A 666 24.05 33.20 -0.74
CA TYR A 666 23.31 32.10 -0.12
C TYR A 666 22.75 32.48 1.25
N CYS A 667 23.58 33.07 2.11
CA CYS A 667 23.16 33.51 3.44
C CYS A 667 21.97 34.48 3.40
N ASN A 668 22.01 35.48 2.52
CA ASN A 668 20.93 36.45 2.40
C ASN A 668 19.68 35.87 1.72
N PHE A 669 19.81 35.02 0.69
CA PHE A 669 18.64 34.33 0.12
C PHE A 669 17.93 33.45 1.14
N ARG A 670 18.69 32.66 1.89
CA ARG A 670 18.15 31.83 2.97
C ARG A 670 17.48 32.69 4.05
N SER A 671 18.13 33.78 4.46
CA SER A 671 17.55 34.71 5.45
C SER A 671 16.19 35.26 5.00
N ILE A 672 16.08 35.71 3.75
CA ILE A 672 14.83 36.23 3.19
C ILE A 672 13.76 35.13 3.13
N ALA A 673 14.13 33.93 2.68
CA ALA A 673 13.22 32.80 2.58
C ALA A 673 12.66 32.35 3.95
N GLU A 674 13.46 32.49 5.01
CA GLU A 674 13.10 32.17 6.39
C GLU A 674 12.49 33.36 7.16
N GLY A 675 12.27 34.51 6.51
CA GLY A 675 11.70 35.71 7.14
C GLY A 675 12.62 36.41 8.15
N LEU A 676 13.93 36.18 8.05
CA LEU A 676 14.97 36.80 8.88
C LEU A 676 15.50 38.09 8.25
N THR A 677 16.07 38.97 9.08
CA THR A 677 16.69 40.23 8.63
C THR A 677 18.07 39.91 8.02
N PRO A 678 18.32 40.17 6.72
CA PRO A 678 19.59 39.80 6.08
C PRO A 678 20.80 40.53 6.67
N VAL A 679 21.96 39.89 6.66
CA VAL A 679 23.19 40.40 7.30
C VAL A 679 24.04 41.24 6.34
N TYR A 680 24.09 40.85 5.07
CA TYR A 680 24.95 41.48 4.07
C TYR A 680 24.19 42.54 3.28
N SER A 681 24.89 43.60 2.86
CA SER A 681 24.36 44.54 1.88
C SER A 681 25.43 45.01 0.89
N VAL A 682 25.01 45.22 -0.36
CA VAL A 682 25.83 45.76 -1.45
C VAL A 682 25.09 46.97 -1.99
N ASN A 683 25.76 48.13 -2.06
CA ASN A 683 25.15 49.40 -2.47
C ASN A 683 23.85 49.73 -1.68
N GLY A 684 23.80 49.39 -0.40
CA GLY A 684 22.63 49.61 0.47
C GLY A 684 21.46 48.65 0.25
N LYS A 685 21.61 47.62 -0.59
CA LYS A 685 20.57 46.61 -0.87
C LYS A 685 20.86 45.32 -0.14
N THR A 686 19.83 44.67 0.41
CA THR A 686 19.97 43.39 1.15
C THR A 686 19.48 42.17 0.37
N ASN A 687 18.62 42.36 -0.63
CA ASN A 687 18.21 41.29 -1.53
C ASN A 687 19.31 41.05 -2.59
N PRO A 688 19.91 39.85 -2.66
CA PRO A 688 21.01 39.61 -3.57
C PRO A 688 20.67 39.87 -5.05
N THR A 689 19.42 39.69 -5.47
CA THR A 689 18.98 39.99 -6.85
C THR A 689 19.21 41.44 -7.28
N GLU A 690 19.40 42.36 -6.32
CA GLU A 690 19.66 43.78 -6.56
C GLU A 690 21.16 44.16 -6.52
N TRP A 691 22.07 43.20 -6.33
CA TRP A 691 23.51 43.49 -6.11
C TRP A 691 24.34 43.67 -7.39
N GLY A 692 23.77 43.39 -8.57
CA GLY A 692 24.49 43.38 -9.85
C GLY A 692 25.50 42.23 -9.95
N SER A 693 26.11 41.99 -11.11
CA SER A 693 27.11 40.91 -11.33
C SER A 693 26.62 39.47 -11.02
N LEU A 694 25.32 39.26 -10.93
CA LEU A 694 24.68 37.95 -10.82
C LEU A 694 24.40 37.34 -12.18
N LEU A 695 24.58 36.02 -12.27
CA LEU A 695 24.25 35.19 -13.42
C LEU A 695 23.25 34.12 -12.99
N GLY A 696 22.37 33.67 -13.90
CA GLY A 696 21.28 32.73 -13.60
C GLY A 696 19.91 33.40 -13.47
N ASN A 697 18.91 32.67 -12.97
CA ASN A 697 17.53 33.16 -12.82
C ASN A 697 16.80 32.43 -11.67
N ALA A 698 15.61 32.91 -11.32
CA ALA A 698 14.80 32.38 -10.22
C ALA A 698 14.41 30.90 -10.36
N THR A 699 14.38 30.37 -11.59
CA THR A 699 14.01 28.97 -11.88
C THR A 699 15.20 28.02 -11.74
N THR A 700 16.41 28.47 -12.09
CA THR A 700 17.62 27.63 -12.12
C THR A 700 18.64 27.96 -11.03
N GLY A 701 18.35 28.92 -10.15
CA GLY A 701 19.26 29.46 -9.13
C GLY A 701 20.24 30.52 -9.68
N TYR A 702 20.81 31.31 -8.77
CA TYR A 702 21.76 32.39 -9.06
C TYR A 702 23.20 32.01 -8.64
N HIS A 703 24.20 32.54 -9.35
CA HIS A 703 25.62 32.50 -8.95
C HIS A 703 26.30 33.84 -9.29
N VAL A 704 27.44 34.11 -8.66
CA VAL A 704 28.17 35.36 -8.84
C VAL A 704 29.18 35.25 -10.00
N SER A 705 29.28 36.29 -10.83
CA SER A 705 30.30 36.39 -11.89
C SER A 705 31.73 36.24 -11.35
N THR A 706 32.65 35.68 -12.15
CA THR A 706 34.07 35.55 -11.79
C THR A 706 34.80 36.90 -11.68
N ALA A 707 34.25 37.97 -12.27
CA ALA A 707 34.78 39.33 -12.18
C ALA A 707 34.13 40.18 -11.06
N CYS A 708 33.45 39.54 -10.10
CA CYS A 708 32.77 40.26 -9.02
C CYS A 708 33.74 40.94 -8.06
N ASP A 709 33.43 42.20 -7.71
CA ASP A 709 34.18 43.03 -6.79
C ASP A 709 33.21 43.86 -5.92
N TRP A 710 32.28 43.18 -5.24
CA TRP A 710 31.29 43.86 -4.41
C TRP A 710 31.94 44.48 -3.17
N ASP A 711 31.63 45.76 -2.93
CA ASP A 711 31.84 46.38 -1.64
C ASP A 711 30.70 46.00 -0.69
N VAL A 712 31.01 45.13 0.29
CA VAL A 712 30.01 44.48 1.16
C VAL A 712 30.03 45.08 2.55
N THR A 713 28.89 45.65 2.95
CA THR A 713 28.64 46.05 4.34
C THR A 713 28.02 44.88 5.11
N ILE A 714 28.60 44.53 6.26
CA ILE A 714 28.17 43.41 7.11
C ILE A 714 27.54 43.95 8.40
N THR A 715 26.24 43.73 8.58
CA THR A 715 25.50 44.09 9.81
C THR A 715 25.26 42.84 10.64
N TYR A 716 26.31 42.36 11.31
CA TYR A 716 26.29 41.07 12.03
C TYR A 716 25.30 41.01 13.22
N THR A 717 24.76 42.15 13.66
CA THR A 717 23.73 42.25 14.70
C THR A 717 22.34 41.83 14.21
N ASN A 718 22.14 41.74 12.89
CA ASN A 718 20.89 41.23 12.32
C ASN A 718 20.74 39.72 12.60
N ASN A 719 19.50 39.25 12.70
CA ASN A 719 19.16 37.86 13.05
C ASN A 719 19.21 36.88 11.87
N GLY A 720 19.68 37.32 10.69
CA GLY A 720 19.85 36.50 9.50
C GLY A 720 21.10 35.63 9.51
N TRP A 721 21.15 34.70 8.56
CA TRP A 721 22.29 33.84 8.31
C TRP A 721 23.48 34.64 7.79
N ARG A 722 24.68 34.20 8.19
CA ARG A 722 25.98 34.73 7.78
C ARG A 722 27.07 33.68 7.90
N LEU A 723 28.21 33.95 7.27
CA LEU A 723 29.44 33.23 7.58
C LEU A 723 29.87 33.51 9.03
N PRO A 724 30.55 32.56 9.69
CA PRO A 724 31.19 32.82 10.98
C PRO A 724 32.32 33.83 10.81
N TYR A 725 32.60 34.58 11.87
CA TYR A 725 33.91 35.22 12.03
C TYR A 725 34.94 34.19 12.49
N GLU A 726 36.23 34.40 12.22
CA GLU A 726 37.32 33.48 12.53
C GLU A 726 37.36 33.14 14.03
N ALA A 727 37.08 34.12 14.89
CA ALA A 727 36.96 33.90 16.34
C ALA A 727 35.77 33.03 16.74
N GLU A 728 34.64 33.16 16.06
CA GLU A 728 33.48 32.30 16.29
C GLU A 728 33.74 30.88 15.77
N TRP A 729 34.37 30.78 14.60
CA TRP A 729 34.75 29.50 14.01
C TRP A 729 35.68 28.71 14.93
N GLU A 730 36.74 29.33 15.44
CA GLU A 730 37.68 28.64 16.32
C GLU A 730 37.06 28.34 17.70
N TYR A 731 36.15 29.18 18.20
CA TYR A 731 35.37 28.86 19.40
C TYR A 731 34.55 27.58 19.23
N LEU A 732 33.87 27.42 18.08
CA LEU A 732 33.13 26.21 17.75
C LEU A 732 34.07 25.00 17.59
N ALA A 733 35.22 25.17 16.94
CA ALA A 733 36.21 24.11 16.71
C ALA A 733 36.90 23.65 18.01
N ARG A 734 36.97 24.52 19.03
CA ARG A 734 37.44 24.19 20.38
C ARG A 734 36.34 23.61 21.27
N ASP A 735 35.21 23.20 20.68
CA ASP A 735 34.07 22.62 21.40
C ASP A 735 33.52 23.54 22.50
N GLY A 736 33.62 24.85 22.31
CA GLY A 736 33.22 25.86 23.29
C GLY A 736 34.18 26.04 24.48
N ASN A 737 35.32 25.32 24.51
CA ASN A 737 36.31 25.37 25.58
C ASN A 737 37.44 26.37 25.28
N LEU A 738 37.47 27.49 26.00
CA LEU A 738 38.49 28.53 25.86
C LEU A 738 39.56 28.53 26.98
N THR A 739 39.70 27.41 27.70
CA THR A 739 40.69 27.28 28.79
C THR A 739 41.94 26.52 28.33
N ASN A 740 43.07 26.70 29.02
CA ASN A 740 44.30 25.92 28.78
C ASN A 740 44.24 24.47 29.33
N SER A 741 43.03 23.93 29.55
CA SER A 741 42.80 22.59 30.10
C SER A 741 41.68 21.88 29.35
N GLY A 742 41.85 20.59 29.09
CA GLY A 742 40.81 19.77 28.44
C GLY A 742 40.54 20.14 26.98
N GLN A 743 41.52 20.72 26.28
CA GLN A 743 41.46 20.95 24.83
C GLN A 743 42.11 19.79 24.08
N PHE A 744 41.57 19.49 22.90
CA PHE A 744 42.07 18.46 21.99
C PHE A 744 43.03 19.05 20.94
N LEU A 745 43.87 18.22 20.32
CA LEU A 745 44.71 18.60 19.17
C LEU A 745 43.89 18.92 17.91
N TYR A 746 42.79 18.20 17.71
CA TYR A 746 41.83 18.39 16.62
C TYR A 746 40.44 18.63 17.19
N SER A 747 39.50 19.08 16.38
CA SER A 747 38.14 19.41 16.84
C SER A 747 37.39 18.18 17.36
N GLY A 748 37.51 17.89 18.66
CA GLY A 748 36.82 16.81 19.37
C GLY A 748 37.64 15.55 19.69
N SER A 749 38.89 15.44 19.24
CA SER A 749 39.77 14.28 19.52
C SER A 749 41.25 14.64 19.35
N ASP A 750 42.14 13.93 20.04
CA ASP A 750 43.59 13.99 19.80
C ASP A 750 44.03 13.17 18.59
N ASN A 751 43.13 12.37 18.02
CA ASN A 751 43.36 11.58 16.81
C ASN A 751 42.54 12.14 15.63
N LEU A 752 43.24 12.69 14.65
CA LEU A 752 42.64 13.33 13.46
C LEU A 752 41.68 12.39 12.72
N ASN A 753 41.99 11.10 12.60
CA ASN A 753 41.18 10.17 11.80
C ASN A 753 39.80 9.88 12.40
N ASP A 754 39.61 10.15 13.69
CA ASP A 754 38.33 9.96 14.38
C ASP A 754 37.33 11.06 14.04
N VAL A 755 37.85 12.28 13.77
CA VAL A 755 37.06 13.51 13.63
C VAL A 755 37.13 14.13 12.24
N ALA A 756 38.03 13.67 11.37
CA ALA A 756 38.30 14.31 10.09
C ALA A 756 38.40 13.37 8.89
N TRP A 757 37.82 13.80 7.78
CA TRP A 757 38.25 13.40 6.43
C TRP A 757 39.46 14.24 6.03
N ASN A 758 40.63 13.64 5.95
CA ASN A 758 41.91 14.32 5.83
C ASN A 758 42.81 13.66 4.78
N GLY A 759 44.00 14.23 4.55
CA GLY A 759 44.94 13.78 3.51
C GLY A 759 45.33 12.29 3.59
N ASN A 760 45.17 11.64 4.74
CA ASN A 760 45.48 10.22 4.93
C ASN A 760 44.31 9.28 4.65
N ASN A 761 43.06 9.73 4.78
CA ASN A 761 41.88 8.84 4.78
C ASN A 761 40.76 9.25 3.81
N ALA A 762 40.81 10.45 3.24
CA ALA A 762 39.74 10.97 2.39
C ALA A 762 39.82 10.47 0.93
N GLY A 763 40.94 9.88 0.51
CA GLY A 763 41.12 9.39 -0.87
C GLY A 763 41.16 10.50 -1.92
N GLY A 764 41.47 11.75 -1.51
CA GLY A 764 41.54 12.90 -2.42
C GLY A 764 40.18 13.49 -2.82
N THR A 765 39.11 13.20 -2.07
CA THR A 765 37.75 13.68 -2.34
C THR A 765 37.06 14.16 -1.05
N THR A 766 36.03 15.00 -1.19
CA THR A 766 35.08 15.28 -0.11
C THR A 766 34.21 14.05 0.19
N HIS A 767 33.60 14.01 1.37
CA HIS A 767 32.70 12.96 1.86
C HIS A 767 31.41 13.55 2.39
N GLU A 768 30.38 12.71 2.53
CA GLU A 768 29.12 13.10 3.15
C GLU A 768 29.37 13.66 4.57
N VAL A 769 28.73 14.78 4.89
CA VAL A 769 28.86 15.43 6.19
C VAL A 769 28.40 14.49 7.32
N LYS A 770 28.95 14.69 8.52
CA LYS A 770 28.59 13.92 9.74
C LYS A 770 28.88 12.43 9.68
N THR A 771 29.85 12.02 8.87
CA THR A 771 30.32 10.63 8.82
C THR A 771 31.57 10.39 9.69
N LYS A 772 32.08 11.45 10.33
CA LYS A 772 33.09 11.40 11.40
C LYS A 772 32.50 11.82 12.74
N ASN A 773 33.25 11.61 13.82
CA ASN A 773 32.78 11.95 15.17
C ASN A 773 32.63 13.47 15.32
N ALA A 774 31.52 13.89 15.94
CA ALA A 774 31.29 15.28 16.32
C ALA A 774 32.16 15.67 17.53
N THR A 775 32.27 16.97 17.79
CA THR A 775 32.79 17.45 19.06
C THR A 775 31.93 16.96 20.24
N PRO A 776 32.53 16.61 21.40
CA PRO A 776 31.77 16.01 22.50
C PRO A 776 30.64 16.86 23.08
N THR A 777 30.85 18.18 23.20
CA THR A 777 29.95 19.10 23.93
C THR A 777 28.96 19.77 23.00
N LEU A 778 29.46 20.47 21.99
CA LEU A 778 28.68 21.25 21.04
C LEU A 778 28.08 20.39 19.92
N LYS A 779 28.57 19.15 19.70
CA LYS A 779 28.14 18.28 18.59
C LYS A 779 28.38 18.90 17.21
N MET A 780 29.49 19.62 17.05
CA MET A 780 29.92 20.15 15.75
C MET A 780 30.64 19.06 14.95
N TYR A 781 30.27 18.89 13.68
CA TYR A 781 30.88 17.94 12.76
C TYR A 781 31.78 18.64 11.75
N ASP A 782 32.75 17.88 11.26
CA ASP A 782 33.62 18.23 10.13
C ASP A 782 34.41 19.54 10.34
N MET A 783 34.54 20.02 11.58
CA MET A 783 35.36 21.19 11.94
C MET A 783 36.88 20.95 11.80
N ALA A 784 37.27 19.71 11.52
CA ALA A 784 38.60 19.29 11.10
C ALA A 784 38.43 18.38 9.88
N GLY A 785 38.90 18.75 8.69
CA GLY A 785 38.78 17.91 7.49
C GLY A 785 37.68 18.35 6.52
N ASN A 786 37.46 17.51 5.50
CA ASN A 786 36.46 17.65 4.44
C ASN A 786 36.67 18.89 3.53
N VAL A 787 36.18 20.08 3.89
CA VAL A 787 36.48 21.31 3.14
C VAL A 787 36.99 22.44 4.02
N TRP A 788 37.84 23.30 3.46
CA TRP A 788 38.08 24.64 3.99
C TRP A 788 36.77 25.42 4.08
N GLU A 789 36.63 26.25 5.09
CA GLU A 789 35.40 27.00 5.34
C GLU A 789 35.65 28.50 5.35
N TRP A 790 34.93 29.22 4.50
CA TRP A 790 34.97 30.68 4.46
C TRP A 790 34.55 31.33 5.79
N CYS A 791 35.33 32.32 6.23
CA CYS A 791 34.99 33.23 7.32
C CYS A 791 34.76 34.65 6.78
N ASN A 792 34.12 35.52 7.58
CA ASN A 792 33.95 36.94 7.22
C ASN A 792 35.27 37.74 7.26
N ASP A 793 36.23 37.34 8.08
CA ASP A 793 37.44 38.11 8.37
C ASP A 793 38.30 38.32 7.10
N TRP A 794 38.88 39.52 7.01
CA TRP A 794 40.04 39.73 6.14
C TRP A 794 41.27 39.04 6.74
N HIS A 795 42.06 38.38 5.89
CA HIS A 795 43.28 37.69 6.34
C HIS A 795 44.36 38.69 6.80
N THR A 796 45.13 38.27 7.79
CA THR A 796 46.36 38.92 8.26
C THR A 796 47.28 37.85 8.82
N ASP A 797 48.59 37.96 8.56
CA ASP A 797 49.58 37.01 9.09
C ASP A 797 49.60 36.99 10.62
N THR A 798 49.31 38.14 11.25
CA THR A 798 49.32 38.28 12.71
C THR A 798 48.09 39.04 13.18
N ILE A 799 47.34 38.43 14.10
CA ILE A 799 46.29 39.10 14.86
C ILE A 799 46.95 39.80 16.05
N THR A 800 46.61 41.08 16.28
CA THR A 800 47.08 41.85 17.43
C THR A 800 45.94 42.12 18.41
N SER A 801 46.26 42.52 19.64
CA SER A 801 45.26 42.79 20.69
C SER A 801 44.27 43.90 20.35
N GLY A 802 44.61 44.81 19.43
CA GLY A 802 43.75 45.89 18.95
C GLY A 802 42.73 45.46 17.89
N ILE A 803 42.84 44.25 17.34
CA ILE A 803 41.90 43.74 16.32
C ILE A 803 40.71 43.08 17.02
N GLY A 804 39.52 43.64 16.81
CA GLY A 804 38.26 43.09 17.31
C GLY A 804 37.93 41.71 16.74
N PHE A 805 36.83 41.11 17.19
CA PHE A 805 36.42 39.77 16.74
C PHE A 805 35.98 39.70 15.28
N THR A 806 35.65 40.86 14.68
CA THR A 806 35.24 40.99 13.28
C THR A 806 36.42 41.00 12.30
N GLY A 807 37.64 40.80 12.80
CA GLY A 807 38.88 40.82 12.01
C GLY A 807 39.33 42.23 11.63
N PRO A 808 40.39 42.34 10.80
CA PRO A 808 40.85 43.59 10.21
C PRO A 808 39.73 44.28 9.40
N ALA A 809 39.73 45.63 9.39
CA ALA A 809 38.70 46.40 8.68
C ALA A 809 38.76 46.26 7.15
N SER A 810 39.94 45.96 6.60
CA SER A 810 40.18 45.83 5.15
C SER A 810 41.27 44.79 4.88
N GLY A 811 41.27 44.22 3.68
CA GLY A 811 42.30 43.30 3.20
C GLY A 811 42.11 42.95 1.74
N THR A 812 42.97 42.09 1.20
CA THR A 812 42.94 41.64 -0.20
C THR A 812 42.44 40.20 -0.36
N VAL A 813 42.50 39.41 0.72
CA VAL A 813 42.06 38.00 0.74
C VAL A 813 41.28 37.71 2.03
N ARG A 814 40.24 36.88 1.94
CA ARG A 814 39.39 36.48 3.08
C ARG A 814 39.97 35.26 3.77
N GLN A 815 39.74 35.16 5.08
CA GLN A 815 40.17 34.00 5.86
C GLN A 815 39.34 32.76 5.51
N ALA A 816 40.01 31.63 5.40
CA ALA A 816 39.39 30.30 5.45
C ALA A 816 39.98 29.52 6.63
N ARG A 817 39.12 28.76 7.33
CA ARG A 817 39.50 27.90 8.45
C ARG A 817 39.16 26.44 8.10
N ASN A 818 39.33 25.55 9.08
CA ASN A 818 39.34 24.10 8.91
C ASN A 818 40.66 23.58 8.32
N ASN A 819 40.60 22.39 7.76
CA ASN A 819 41.61 21.69 6.99
C ASN A 819 40.81 21.00 5.89
N GLY A 820 41.02 21.33 4.61
CA GLY A 820 40.38 20.56 3.54
C GLY A 820 40.79 19.08 3.56
N TYR A 821 40.10 18.25 2.78
CA TYR A 821 40.35 16.80 2.68
C TYR A 821 41.80 16.43 2.28
N ALA A 822 42.60 17.38 1.80
CA ALA A 822 43.99 17.20 1.40
C ALA A 822 45.02 17.54 2.51
N HIS A 823 44.57 17.97 3.70
CA HIS A 823 45.45 18.52 4.74
C HIS A 823 45.42 17.71 6.03
N ILE A 824 46.42 17.94 6.90
CA ILE A 824 46.61 17.24 8.19
C ILE A 824 47.01 18.18 9.34
N ASN A 825 46.69 19.48 9.26
CA ASN A 825 47.09 20.46 10.29
C ASN A 825 46.21 20.38 11.55
N PHE A 826 46.66 21.04 12.61
CA PHE A 826 45.95 21.14 13.89
C PHE A 826 44.85 22.22 13.86
N LEU A 827 43.95 22.23 14.85
CA LEU A 827 42.77 23.09 14.85
C LEU A 827 43.10 24.60 14.84
N GLU A 828 44.25 25.00 15.40
CA GLU A 828 44.65 26.41 15.47
C GLU A 828 45.23 26.96 14.16
N TYR A 829 45.46 26.09 13.17
CA TYR A 829 46.09 26.47 11.92
C TYR A 829 45.22 27.45 11.13
N ARG A 830 45.74 28.64 10.86
CA ARG A 830 45.10 29.66 10.02
C ARG A 830 45.64 29.50 8.61
N GLY A 831 44.76 29.25 7.63
CA GLY A 831 45.18 29.21 6.23
C GLY A 831 45.63 30.58 5.72
N ASP A 832 46.37 30.60 4.62
CA ASP A 832 46.97 31.81 4.00
C ASP A 832 45.93 32.79 3.38
N GLY A 833 44.65 32.55 3.63
CA GLY A 833 43.54 33.26 3.03
C GLY A 833 43.35 32.94 1.54
N SER A 834 42.28 33.45 0.96
CA SER A 834 42.02 33.32 -0.47
C SER A 834 41.26 34.54 -0.99
N ALA A 835 41.52 34.92 -2.25
CA ALA A 835 40.79 36.01 -2.89
C ALA A 835 39.27 35.74 -2.79
N PRO A 836 38.42 36.75 -2.56
CA PRO A 836 36.97 36.55 -2.38
C PRO A 836 36.29 35.86 -3.57
N THR A 837 36.91 35.90 -4.75
CA THR A 837 36.42 35.28 -6.00
C THR A 837 36.89 33.84 -6.20
N THR A 838 37.82 33.34 -5.39
CA THR A 838 38.40 31.98 -5.49
C THR A 838 37.33 30.90 -5.31
N ARG A 839 37.38 29.87 -6.16
CA ARG A 839 36.49 28.69 -6.12
C ARG A 839 37.33 27.41 -6.24
N ASN A 840 37.57 26.73 -5.12
CA ASN A 840 38.38 25.52 -5.10
C ASN A 840 37.55 24.28 -4.77
N ALA A 841 38.06 23.11 -5.18
CA ALA A 841 37.41 21.81 -4.96
C ALA A 841 37.37 21.38 -3.48
N ASP A 842 38.16 22.03 -2.64
CA ASP A 842 38.30 21.78 -1.22
C ASP A 842 37.88 22.99 -0.39
N LEU A 843 37.12 23.94 -0.97
CA LEU A 843 36.70 25.18 -0.31
C LEU A 843 35.19 25.37 -0.38
N GLY A 844 34.56 25.33 0.79
CA GLY A 844 33.15 25.53 1.06
C GLY A 844 32.93 26.50 2.21
N PHE A 845 31.85 26.29 2.97
CA PHE A 845 31.50 27.17 4.08
C PHE A 845 30.48 26.51 5.02
N ARG A 846 30.35 27.07 6.23
CA ARG A 846 29.20 26.87 7.11
C ARG A 846 28.54 28.21 7.41
N VAL A 847 27.32 28.16 7.96
CA VAL A 847 26.58 29.36 8.33
C VAL A 847 26.27 29.40 9.82
N VAL A 848 26.23 30.62 10.34
CA VAL A 848 25.80 30.97 11.69
C VAL A 848 24.79 32.11 11.61
N ARG A 849 24.01 32.34 12.65
CA ARG A 849 23.21 33.57 12.81
C ARG A 849 23.29 34.09 14.23
N THR A 850 23.24 35.41 14.38
CA THR A 850 23.19 36.05 15.69
C THR A 850 21.82 35.84 16.31
N VAL A 851 21.78 35.43 17.58
CA VAL A 851 20.55 35.34 18.36
C VAL A 851 20.32 36.72 18.99
N VAL A 852 19.31 37.42 18.51
CA VAL A 852 18.89 38.71 19.07
C VAL A 852 18.00 38.43 20.28
N GLU A 853 18.41 38.91 21.45
CA GLU A 853 17.66 38.78 22.72
C GLU A 853 16.48 39.76 22.80
#